data_AF-A0A2N7JQ37-F1
#
_entry.id   AF-A0A2N7JQ37-F1
#
_cell.length_a   1.000
_cell.length_b   1.000
_cell.length_c   1.000
_cell.angle_alpha   90.00
_cell.angle_beta   90.00
_cell.angle_gamma   90.00
#
_symmetry.space_group_name_H-M   'P 1'
#
loop_
_entity.id
_entity.type
_entity.pdbx_description
1 polymer ?
#
loop_
_entity_poly.entity_id
_entity_poly.type
_entity_poly.pdbx_seq_one_letter_code
_entity_poly.pdbx_strand_id
1 'polypeptide(L)'
;MDNKRRQFLKTGLAAGGVGAFAAGYATTTKHMVHGAIDGTAGKKTNHIHHGNSLETEYSVDEQGKISPNPNQRVAPSMCFGCWTLCGLRVRIDNRNDEILRISGNPYHPLSSDQQIPFKTPVKDAYIGLSGESGINNRSTACARGNGMLEIQNSPYRITQPLKRVGKRGEGKWEPISYEQLISEITEGGNLFGEGEVEGLRSIRDIETPLDPNNPEYGPKANQLLVTNAGNEGRDDILKRFAFNSYGTRNFGHHGSYCGYAFRAGSGAIMNDLDKFSHLKPDFNNAEFILFIGMSPAQAGNPFKRQARQLAEARTNGKLSYTIVTPSLPAGSSSLAAGDRNNWLPIKPGTDSALVLGMIQWIIENQRYNHDFLSRPSAQAMQKAGTTHWCNASHLVISDETHPQNGRMLRASDIGLLETGEPMSDDDGFIALDVTTSLLSSHIQVNEAALFVDQYVEIGGQTVRVKSSLQRLKEEAFKYDLAYYSEQCEIPQDQIIALAKRFTSYGTKAVVDTHGGNMHTNGFYNSFSILMLNALIGNINAKGGAMAKAGGYPTSVAGPRYDFTKFKGKTKPQGVFLSRSKFPYHKTSEYKRRVAAGESPYPTRAPWYPISAPLLTEHLSAAIDGYPYRAKAWINHMANPLYGVPGLDNLLGEKLKDPKQLGLIVSIDAFINETTALSDYLVPDTVTYESWGMATPWHGVATKAITARWPIVEPKTSRTQDGRAINLENFFIDLAKTLGLGGFGDNVIKDRQGNWHGIHSAEDFYLRSAANLAFVKGGVPNVDAEDIVWSGLERLVPVMNKTLKPEEMLKVAYIFARGGRFEDATNAYTNETMKYKWTKPLAIWNEKLGTSRNTISGEQYMGCPTWYPQKLADGTPLAEQFPVTEWPFTLTNFKSNIHSAVSNLSPRLESIKGVNPVYIHPQDASSAGIKTGDVFAIETPSSTTHALAMVIDGIKQGTLGFEHGFGHKELGERAHWIGDTQQPVKMKSNDGVNINDIGLIDPTREGKGVMLDWVVGAAARQALPAKIYKV
;
A
#
# COMPACT_ATOMS: atom_id res chain seq x y z
N MET A 1 54.40 40.65 -34.19
CA MET A 1 53.91 40.65 -32.79
C MET A 1 55.05 40.24 -31.88
N ASP A 2 55.42 41.09 -30.93
CA ASP A 2 56.61 40.98 -30.07
C ASP A 2 56.52 39.80 -29.08
N ASN A 3 57.52 38.92 -29.08
CA ASN A 3 57.63 37.75 -28.21
C ASN A 3 57.65 38.12 -26.72
N LYS A 4 58.09 39.33 -26.35
CA LYS A 4 58.08 39.82 -24.97
C LYS A 4 56.65 39.99 -24.42
N ARG A 5 55.69 40.39 -25.26
CA ARG A 5 54.27 40.53 -24.85
C ARG A 5 53.60 39.18 -24.58
N ARG A 6 53.95 38.14 -25.34
CA ARG A 6 53.39 36.79 -25.19
C ARG A 6 53.93 36.09 -23.94
N GLN A 7 55.20 36.34 -23.60
CA GLN A 7 55.80 35.84 -22.36
C GLN A 7 55.23 36.57 -21.14
N PHE A 8 55.10 37.90 -21.18
CA PHE A 8 54.46 38.68 -20.10
C PHE A 8 53.01 38.26 -19.84
N LEU A 9 52.22 38.01 -20.89
CA LEU A 9 50.85 37.49 -20.75
C LEU A 9 50.80 36.06 -20.19
N LYS A 10 51.71 35.17 -20.59
CA LYS A 10 51.79 33.81 -20.04
C LYS A 10 52.23 33.80 -18.58
N THR A 11 53.21 34.63 -18.21
CA THR A 11 53.68 34.77 -16.83
C THR A 11 52.63 35.47 -15.96
N GLY A 12 51.90 36.44 -16.51
CA GLY A 12 50.77 37.11 -15.84
C GLY A 12 49.56 36.20 -15.64
N LEU A 13 49.23 35.33 -16.59
CA LEU A 13 48.18 34.30 -16.44
C LEU A 13 48.59 33.17 -15.49
N ALA A 14 49.87 32.78 -15.50
CA ALA A 14 50.38 31.78 -14.56
C ALA A 14 50.44 32.35 -13.12
N ALA A 15 50.93 33.57 -12.94
CA ALA A 15 50.98 34.23 -11.64
C ALA A 15 49.58 34.62 -11.12
N GLY A 16 48.70 35.10 -12.01
CA GLY A 16 47.30 35.40 -11.69
C GLY A 16 46.47 34.15 -11.41
N GLY A 17 46.72 33.06 -12.15
CA GLY A 17 46.11 31.75 -11.92
C GLY A 17 46.56 31.11 -10.61
N VAL A 18 47.87 31.15 -10.29
CA VAL A 18 48.41 30.69 -9.01
C VAL A 18 47.94 31.58 -7.85
N GLY A 19 47.87 32.90 -8.04
CA GLY A 19 47.35 33.84 -7.04
C GLY A 19 45.86 33.65 -6.75
N ALA A 20 45.04 33.44 -7.78
CA ALA A 20 43.61 33.14 -7.63
C ALA A 20 43.36 31.75 -7.05
N PHE A 21 44.19 30.75 -7.40
CA PHE A 21 44.14 29.41 -6.82
C PHE A 21 44.55 29.41 -5.34
N ALA A 22 45.62 30.13 -5.00
CA ALA A 22 46.07 30.32 -3.62
C ALA A 22 45.05 31.13 -2.80
N ALA A 23 44.45 32.18 -3.36
CA ALA A 23 43.42 32.97 -2.68
C ALA A 23 42.10 32.19 -2.51
N GLY A 24 41.70 31.39 -3.51
CA GLY A 24 40.52 30.55 -3.46
C GLY A 24 40.62 29.42 -2.42
N TYR A 25 41.84 28.94 -2.15
CA TYR A 25 42.12 27.96 -1.09
C TYR A 25 42.64 28.57 0.21
N ALA A 26 42.99 29.86 0.26
CA ALA A 26 43.52 30.50 1.46
C ALA A 26 42.54 30.41 2.64
N THR A 27 41.24 30.54 2.38
CA THR A 27 40.18 30.32 3.37
C THR A 27 40.15 28.86 3.83
N THR A 28 40.20 27.89 2.91
CA THR A 28 40.23 26.46 3.25
C THR A 28 41.48 26.09 4.05
N THR A 29 42.66 26.56 3.64
CA THR A 29 43.93 26.34 4.33
C THR A 29 43.95 27.04 5.68
N LYS A 30 43.42 28.27 5.78
CA LYS A 30 43.24 28.97 7.05
C LYS A 30 42.28 28.22 7.96
N HIS A 31 41.18 27.68 7.44
CA HIS A 31 40.23 26.86 8.21
C HIS A 31 40.84 25.52 8.62
N MET A 32 41.70 24.92 7.79
CA MET A 32 42.47 23.73 8.13
C MET A 32 43.49 24.01 9.24
N VAL A 33 44.27 25.08 9.12
CA VAL A 33 45.30 25.47 10.11
C VAL A 33 44.63 25.90 11.42
N HIS A 34 43.57 26.70 11.35
CA HIS A 34 42.78 27.08 12.52
C HIS A 34 42.04 25.88 13.12
N GLY A 35 41.55 24.95 12.30
CA GLY A 35 40.98 23.68 12.74
C GLY A 35 42.03 22.72 13.35
N ALA A 36 43.30 22.83 12.98
CA ALA A 36 44.40 22.04 13.55
C ALA A 36 44.93 22.64 14.87
N ILE A 37 44.91 23.97 15.01
CA ILE A 37 45.42 24.69 16.17
C ILE A 37 44.33 24.90 17.24
N ASP A 38 43.14 25.31 16.81
CA ASP A 38 42.02 25.72 17.65
C ASP A 38 40.82 24.76 17.55
N GLY A 39 40.95 23.67 16.78
CA GLY A 39 39.90 22.68 16.59
C GLY A 39 39.44 22.07 17.91
N THR A 40 38.14 22.19 18.18
CA THR A 40 37.49 21.54 19.32
C THR A 40 37.01 20.12 18.99
N ALA A 41 37.48 19.52 17.89
CA ALA A 41 37.10 18.16 17.51
C ALA A 41 37.40 17.18 18.66
N GLY A 42 36.36 16.54 19.19
CA GLY A 42 36.46 15.64 20.35
C GLY A 42 36.33 16.29 21.73
N LYS A 43 36.35 17.64 21.84
CA LYS A 43 35.98 18.34 23.08
C LYS A 43 34.46 18.47 23.12
N LYS A 44 33.85 18.22 24.29
CA LYS A 44 32.42 18.47 24.46
C LYS A 44 32.15 19.95 24.24
N THR A 45 31.40 20.28 23.20
CA THR A 45 30.97 21.64 22.87
C THR A 45 30.10 22.15 24.00
N ASN A 46 30.55 23.21 24.69
CA ASN A 46 29.75 23.95 25.65
C ASN A 46 29.02 25.08 24.91
N HIS A 47 28.07 24.72 24.03
CA HIS A 47 27.35 25.67 23.20
C HIS A 47 25.85 25.61 23.47
N ILE A 48 25.23 26.78 23.65
CA ILE A 48 23.82 26.92 24.04
C ILE A 48 22.82 26.34 23.03
N HIS A 49 23.22 26.22 21.76
CA HIS A 49 22.36 25.69 20.67
C HIS A 49 22.90 24.41 20.01
N HIS A 50 24.17 24.06 20.24
CA HIS A 50 24.83 22.96 19.53
C HIS A 50 25.30 21.93 20.55
N GLY A 51 24.51 20.86 20.68
CA GLY A 51 24.82 19.75 21.55
C GLY A 51 26.01 18.93 21.05
N ASN A 52 26.51 18.07 21.94
CA ASN A 52 27.52 17.08 21.60
C ASN A 52 26.93 15.97 20.74
N SER A 53 27.74 15.42 19.83
CA SER A 53 27.36 14.18 19.16
C SER A 53 27.19 13.06 20.18
N LEU A 54 26.25 12.16 19.93
CA LEU A 54 26.16 10.90 20.66
C LEU A 54 27.50 10.16 20.60
N GLU A 55 27.86 9.46 21.68
CA GLU A 55 28.97 8.49 21.66
C GLU A 55 28.78 7.54 20.48
N THR A 56 29.84 7.17 19.75
CA THR A 56 29.71 6.26 18.60
C THR A 56 29.34 4.84 19.06
N GLU A 57 28.67 4.06 18.19
CA GLU A 57 28.35 2.65 18.50
C GLU A 57 29.60 1.74 18.42
N TYR A 58 30.58 2.15 17.64
CA TYR A 58 31.91 1.54 17.50
C TYR A 58 32.90 2.57 16.92
N SER A 59 34.18 2.27 16.99
CA SER A 59 35.25 2.97 16.26
C SER A 59 35.96 2.00 15.32
N VAL A 60 36.44 2.50 14.19
CA VAL A 60 37.32 1.76 13.27
C VAL A 60 38.61 2.57 13.15
N ASP A 61 39.76 1.95 13.45
CA ASP A 61 41.07 2.60 13.29
C ASP A 61 41.56 2.58 11.83
N GLU A 62 42.70 3.22 11.57
CA GLU A 62 43.29 3.30 10.22
C GLU A 62 43.70 1.93 9.66
N GLN A 63 43.89 0.93 10.52
CA GLN A 63 44.18 -0.45 10.15
C GLN A 63 42.92 -1.28 9.91
N GLY A 64 41.73 -0.68 10.05
CA GLY A 64 40.44 -1.33 9.86
C GLY A 64 39.98 -2.14 11.08
N LYS A 65 40.65 -2.05 12.22
CA LYS A 65 40.24 -2.74 13.45
C LYS A 65 39.07 -2.00 14.08
N ILE A 66 37.97 -2.74 14.24
CA ILE A 66 36.74 -2.25 14.86
C ILE A 66 36.72 -2.54 16.37
N SER A 67 36.31 -1.55 17.16
CA SER A 67 36.14 -1.65 18.63
C SER A 67 34.71 -1.24 19.02
N PRO A 68 33.94 -2.08 19.71
CA PRO A 68 32.56 -1.77 20.09
C PRO A 68 32.51 -0.75 21.24
N ASN A 69 31.41 0.00 21.34
CA ASN A 69 31.09 0.74 22.55
C ASN A 69 30.35 -0.18 23.53
N PRO A 70 30.91 -0.51 24.71
CA PRO A 70 30.27 -1.45 25.65
C PRO A 70 28.95 -0.93 26.25
N ASN A 71 28.75 0.40 26.25
CA ASN A 71 27.52 1.01 26.76
C ASN A 71 26.38 0.98 25.74
N GLN A 72 26.62 0.52 24.52
CA GLN A 72 25.62 0.50 23.46
C GLN A 72 25.54 -0.88 22.82
N ARG A 73 24.36 -1.21 22.31
CA ARG A 73 24.18 -2.34 21.41
C ARG A 73 23.49 -1.90 20.13
N VAL A 74 23.65 -2.72 19.10
CA VAL A 74 23.05 -2.49 17.80
C VAL A 74 22.16 -3.65 17.46
N ALA A 75 20.87 -3.41 17.21
CA ALA A 75 19.90 -4.45 16.91
C ALA A 75 19.24 -4.25 15.53
N PRO A 76 19.25 -5.25 14.65
CA PRO A 76 18.45 -5.24 13.43
C PRO A 76 16.95 -5.31 13.74
N SER A 77 16.16 -4.50 13.04
CA SER A 77 14.70 -4.44 13.22
C SER A 77 14.00 -3.95 11.94
N MET A 78 12.72 -3.57 12.04
CA MET A 78 11.90 -3.11 10.91
C MET A 78 11.14 -1.82 11.25
N CYS A 79 11.13 -0.89 10.31
CA CYS A 79 10.37 0.36 10.40
C CYS A 79 8.93 0.18 9.92
N PHE A 80 7.93 0.66 10.65
CA PHE A 80 6.57 0.83 10.11
C PHE A 80 6.00 2.24 10.20
N GLY A 81 6.82 3.27 10.41
CA GLY A 81 6.33 4.66 10.46
C GLY A 81 5.63 5.17 9.19
N CYS A 82 5.76 4.48 8.05
CA CYS A 82 4.95 4.74 6.87
C CYS A 82 4.31 3.50 6.22
N TRP A 83 4.60 2.28 6.67
CA TRP A 83 4.25 1.00 5.99
C TRP A 83 5.13 0.54 4.84
N THR A 84 6.27 1.17 4.52
CA THR A 84 7.23 0.58 3.54
C THR A 84 7.99 -0.63 4.10
N LEU A 85 8.07 -0.79 5.44
CA LEU A 85 8.68 -1.97 6.09
C LEU A 85 10.19 -2.08 5.82
N CYS A 86 10.88 -0.94 5.81
CA CYS A 86 12.33 -0.89 5.64
C CYS A 86 13.05 -1.58 6.81
N GLY A 87 14.06 -2.42 6.50
CA GLY A 87 14.98 -2.94 7.52
C GLY A 87 15.83 -1.83 8.13
N LEU A 88 15.98 -1.88 9.45
CA LEU A 88 16.68 -0.88 10.26
C LEU A 88 17.84 -1.50 11.04
N ARG A 89 18.79 -0.65 11.38
CA ARG A 89 19.85 -0.87 12.36
C ARG A 89 19.62 0.13 13.50
N VAL A 90 19.20 -0.37 14.66
CA VAL A 90 18.77 0.46 15.80
C VAL A 90 19.86 0.47 16.86
N ARG A 91 20.26 1.66 17.30
CA ARG A 91 21.25 1.85 18.37
C ARG A 91 20.54 2.06 19.69
N ILE A 92 20.96 1.32 20.70
CA ILE A 92 20.32 1.29 22.00
C ILE A 92 21.37 1.44 23.09
N ASP A 93 21.08 2.26 24.09
CA ASP A 93 21.88 2.39 25.30
C ASP A 93 21.59 1.21 26.24
N ASN A 94 22.63 0.50 26.66
CA ASN A 94 22.51 -0.64 27.56
C ASN A 94 22.25 -0.24 29.02
N ARG A 95 22.49 1.02 29.38
CA ARG A 95 22.34 1.50 30.76
C ARG A 95 20.88 1.67 31.17
N ASN A 96 20.02 2.04 30.22
CA ASN A 96 18.62 2.40 30.47
C ASN A 96 17.62 1.81 29.45
N ASP A 97 18.10 0.98 28.51
CA ASP A 97 17.30 0.39 27.43
C ASP A 97 16.69 1.40 26.44
N GLU A 98 17.33 2.56 26.27
CA GLU A 98 16.80 3.67 25.46
C GLU A 98 17.34 3.66 24.02
N ILE A 99 16.45 3.91 23.06
CA ILE A 99 16.81 4.01 21.65
C ILE A 99 17.48 5.36 21.37
N LEU A 100 18.76 5.31 20.97
CA LEU A 100 19.56 6.51 20.71
C LEU A 100 19.43 7.00 19.27
N ARG A 101 19.38 6.08 18.30
CA ARG A 101 19.38 6.44 16.86
C ARG A 101 18.89 5.30 15.97
N ILE A 102 18.22 5.68 14.88
CA ILE A 102 17.75 4.79 13.83
C ILE A 102 18.58 4.98 12.56
N SER A 103 19.13 3.88 12.04
CA SER A 103 19.85 3.84 10.76
C SER A 103 19.26 2.75 9.85
N GLY A 104 19.64 2.74 8.57
CA GLY A 104 19.22 1.69 7.65
C GLY A 104 20.01 0.40 7.86
N ASN A 105 19.38 -0.74 7.62
CA ASN A 105 20.07 -2.03 7.55
C ASN A 105 20.76 -2.20 6.18
N PRO A 106 22.09 -2.44 6.11
CA PRO A 106 22.82 -2.54 4.83
C PRO A 106 22.53 -3.83 4.04
N TYR A 107 22.03 -4.89 4.68
CA TYR A 107 21.60 -6.11 3.99
C TYR A 107 20.25 -5.96 3.29
N HIS A 108 19.50 -4.91 3.62
CA HIS A 108 18.08 -4.84 3.30
C HIS A 108 17.79 -4.06 1.99
N PRO A 109 17.05 -4.62 1.02
CA PRO A 109 16.79 -4.02 -0.30
C PRO A 109 16.03 -2.68 -0.27
N LEU A 110 15.22 -2.44 0.77
CA LEU A 110 14.49 -1.19 0.94
C LEU A 110 15.28 -0.10 1.69
N SER A 111 16.48 -0.41 2.14
CA SER A 111 17.31 0.52 2.91
C SER A 111 18.66 0.82 2.26
N SER A 112 19.18 -0.14 1.50
CA SER A 112 20.36 0.03 0.64
C SER A 112 20.03 -0.27 -0.82
N ASP A 113 20.53 0.55 -1.74
CA ASP A 113 20.44 0.27 -3.18
C ASP A 113 21.44 -0.81 -3.58
N GLN A 114 22.67 -0.71 -3.06
CA GLN A 114 23.70 -1.74 -3.13
C GLN A 114 23.68 -2.52 -1.80
N GLN A 115 22.94 -3.62 -1.79
CA GLN A 115 22.89 -4.48 -0.61
C GLN A 115 24.25 -5.15 -0.39
N ILE A 116 24.70 -5.18 0.86
CA ILE A 116 25.81 -6.04 1.23
C ILE A 116 25.37 -7.51 1.06
N PRO A 117 26.21 -8.39 0.49
CA PRO A 117 25.87 -9.80 0.33
C PRO A 117 25.39 -10.41 1.65
N PHE A 118 24.31 -11.19 1.60
CA PHE A 118 23.67 -11.74 2.80
C PHE A 118 24.63 -12.58 3.67
N LYS A 119 25.65 -13.19 3.05
CA LYS A 119 26.65 -14.02 3.73
C LYS A 119 27.73 -13.23 4.46
N THR A 120 27.88 -11.93 4.21
CA THR A 120 28.90 -11.11 4.86
C THR A 120 28.70 -11.09 6.38
N PRO A 121 29.73 -11.35 7.20
CA PRO A 121 29.68 -11.20 8.66
C PRO A 121 29.22 -9.80 9.07
N VAL A 122 28.51 -9.68 10.21
CA VAL A 122 27.93 -8.41 10.66
C VAL A 122 29.01 -7.37 10.92
N LYS A 123 30.13 -7.81 11.49
CA LYS A 123 31.32 -6.98 11.72
C LYS A 123 31.89 -6.38 10.43
N ASP A 124 32.08 -7.19 9.41
CA ASP A 124 32.62 -6.75 8.12
C ASP A 124 31.67 -5.79 7.42
N ALA A 125 30.37 -6.03 7.54
CA ALA A 125 29.36 -5.09 7.07
C ALA A 125 29.51 -3.73 7.77
N TYR A 126 29.78 -3.70 9.08
CA TYR A 126 29.94 -2.46 9.85
C TYR A 126 31.24 -1.71 9.51
N ILE A 127 32.34 -2.43 9.27
CA ILE A 127 33.58 -1.85 8.75
C ILE A 127 33.33 -1.24 7.37
N GLY A 128 32.60 -1.93 6.49
CA GLY A 128 32.25 -1.44 5.15
C GLY A 128 31.36 -0.20 5.12
N LEU A 129 30.77 0.22 6.25
CA LEU A 129 30.00 1.46 6.40
C LEU A 129 30.85 2.64 6.90
N SER A 130 32.08 2.39 7.34
CA SER A 130 32.97 3.39 7.96
C SER A 130 33.82 4.13 6.92
N GLY A 131 34.34 5.31 7.30
CA GLY A 131 35.19 6.14 6.45
C GLY A 131 34.52 6.70 5.19
N GLU A 132 35.35 7.21 4.28
CA GLU A 132 34.95 7.75 2.97
C GLU A 132 34.49 6.65 2.01
N SER A 133 35.16 5.49 2.02
CA SER A 133 34.76 4.32 1.21
C SER A 133 33.36 3.81 1.57
N GLY A 134 32.92 4.03 2.81
CA GLY A 134 31.60 3.66 3.29
C GLY A 134 30.44 4.46 2.67
N ILE A 135 30.67 5.60 2.02
CA ILE A 135 29.61 6.45 1.46
C ILE A 135 28.67 5.66 0.53
N ASN A 136 29.23 4.83 -0.35
CA ASN A 136 28.45 4.02 -1.30
C ASN A 136 27.64 2.90 -0.60
N ASN A 137 28.16 2.39 0.52
CA ASN A 137 27.53 1.32 1.30
C ASN A 137 26.54 1.85 2.35
N ARG A 138 26.45 3.17 2.55
CA ARG A 138 25.57 3.74 3.59
C ARG A 138 24.11 3.37 3.34
N SER A 139 23.51 2.82 4.40
CA SER A 139 22.09 2.51 4.48
C SER A 139 21.42 3.51 5.42
N THR A 140 20.38 4.20 4.95
CA THR A 140 19.77 5.34 5.66
C THR A 140 18.42 4.96 6.26
N ALA A 141 17.84 5.82 7.10
CA ALA A 141 16.41 5.80 7.43
C ALA A 141 15.79 7.14 7.00
N CYS A 142 14.53 7.15 6.57
CA CYS A 142 13.86 8.41 6.21
C CYS A 142 13.47 9.22 7.45
N ALA A 143 12.99 10.46 7.28
CA ALA A 143 12.54 11.32 8.39
C ALA A 143 11.52 10.59 9.29
N ARG A 144 10.47 10.00 8.68
CA ARG A 144 9.47 9.19 9.39
C ARG A 144 10.11 8.09 10.24
N GLY A 145 11.01 7.30 9.64
CA GLY A 145 11.67 6.21 10.35
C GLY A 145 12.54 6.68 11.53
N ASN A 146 13.18 7.84 11.42
CA ASN A 146 13.93 8.44 12.52
C ASN A 146 13.01 8.98 13.62
N GLY A 147 11.85 9.55 13.27
CA GLY A 147 10.88 10.08 14.24
C GLY A 147 10.19 9.00 15.09
N MET A 148 10.14 7.75 14.61
CA MET A 148 9.45 6.66 15.33
C MET A 148 10.08 6.31 16.69
N LEU A 149 11.34 6.68 16.95
CA LEU A 149 11.96 6.42 18.26
C LEU A 149 11.22 7.15 19.40
N GLU A 150 10.67 8.33 19.12
CA GLU A 150 10.02 9.19 20.13
C GLU A 150 8.64 8.65 20.55
N ILE A 151 8.03 7.81 19.70
CA ILE A 151 6.72 7.20 19.96
C ILE A 151 6.75 6.25 21.17
N GLN A 152 7.89 5.63 21.46
CA GLN A 152 8.05 4.74 22.61
C GLN A 152 7.77 5.44 23.94
N ASN A 153 8.19 6.70 24.05
CA ASN A 153 8.09 7.52 25.26
C ASN A 153 6.99 8.58 25.15
N SER A 154 6.10 8.45 24.18
CA SER A 154 4.99 9.39 23.99
C SER A 154 4.10 9.43 25.24
N PRO A 155 3.75 10.62 25.75
CA PRO A 155 2.88 10.76 26.91
C PRO A 155 1.42 10.38 26.61
N TYR A 156 1.06 10.22 25.33
CA TYR A 156 -0.28 9.84 24.87
C TYR A 156 -0.48 8.33 24.77
N ARG A 157 0.56 7.55 25.09
CA ARG A 157 0.55 6.10 24.92
C ARG A 157 -0.33 5.42 25.97
N ILE A 158 -1.09 4.41 25.55
CA ILE A 158 -1.79 3.51 26.46
C ILE A 158 -0.90 2.31 26.80
N THR A 159 -0.75 2.04 28.10
CA THR A 159 0.12 0.97 28.63
C THR A 159 -0.62 -0.03 29.51
N GLN A 160 -1.92 0.20 29.75
CA GLN A 160 -2.78 -0.66 30.56
C GLN A 160 -4.10 -0.91 29.82
N PRO A 161 -4.78 -2.05 30.05
CA PRO A 161 -6.15 -2.25 29.60
C PRO A 161 -7.06 -1.13 30.09
N LEU A 162 -7.82 -0.52 29.18
CA LEU A 162 -8.77 0.54 29.54
C LEU A 162 -10.19 0.10 29.22
N LYS A 163 -11.11 0.41 30.13
CA LYS A 163 -12.57 0.30 29.96
C LYS A 163 -13.16 1.69 29.95
N ARG A 164 -14.12 1.98 29.06
CA ARG A 164 -14.79 3.29 29.11
C ARG A 164 -15.65 3.41 30.37
N VAL A 165 -15.74 4.62 30.91
CA VAL A 165 -16.67 4.97 32.00
C VAL A 165 -17.53 6.14 31.56
N GLY A 166 -18.81 5.89 31.28
CA GLY A 166 -19.70 6.84 30.57
C GLY A 166 -19.90 6.46 29.11
N LYS A 167 -20.58 7.32 28.33
CA LYS A 167 -20.94 7.01 26.93
C LYS A 167 -19.72 6.98 26.02
N ARG A 168 -19.80 6.23 24.91
CA ARG A 168 -18.76 6.21 23.88
C ARG A 168 -18.45 7.62 23.39
N GLY A 169 -17.16 7.96 23.28
CA GLY A 169 -16.69 9.28 22.83
C GLY A 169 -16.55 10.35 23.93
N GLU A 170 -17.05 10.13 25.16
CA GLU A 170 -16.88 11.09 26.28
C GLU A 170 -15.42 11.28 26.70
N GLY A 171 -14.55 10.34 26.32
CA GLY A 171 -13.12 10.40 26.61
C GLY A 171 -12.78 10.13 28.07
N LYS A 172 -13.60 9.33 28.75
CA LYS A 172 -13.40 8.90 30.13
C LYS A 172 -13.16 7.39 30.18
N TRP A 173 -12.08 7.00 30.83
CA TRP A 173 -11.58 5.63 30.87
C TRP A 173 -11.20 5.24 32.30
N GLU A 174 -11.32 3.98 32.63
CA GLU A 174 -10.84 3.36 33.86
C GLU A 174 -9.82 2.27 33.51
N PRO A 175 -8.62 2.27 34.12
CA PRO A 175 -7.71 1.15 34.03
C PRO A 175 -8.33 -0.10 34.67
N ILE A 176 -8.31 -1.22 33.96
CA ILE A 176 -8.82 -2.50 34.47
C ILE A 176 -7.74 -3.58 34.42
N SER A 177 -7.95 -4.67 35.15
CA SER A 177 -7.07 -5.83 35.04
C SER A 177 -7.23 -6.50 33.67
N TYR A 178 -6.17 -7.19 33.24
CA TYR A 178 -6.21 -7.94 31.99
C TYR A 178 -7.20 -9.12 32.06
N GLU A 179 -7.35 -9.75 33.23
CA GLU A 179 -8.29 -10.84 33.43
C GLU A 179 -9.75 -10.35 33.35
N GLN A 180 -10.04 -9.17 33.92
CA GLN A 180 -11.35 -8.53 33.77
C GLN A 180 -11.65 -8.21 32.31
N LEU A 181 -10.68 -7.61 31.58
CA LEU A 181 -10.81 -7.32 30.16
C LEU A 181 -11.20 -8.58 29.35
N ILE A 182 -10.47 -9.68 29.54
CA ILE A 182 -10.73 -10.95 28.83
C ILE A 182 -12.10 -11.51 29.20
N SER A 183 -12.46 -11.49 30.49
CA SER A 183 -13.76 -12.01 30.95
C SER A 183 -14.93 -11.21 30.36
N GLU A 184 -14.88 -9.89 30.44
CA GLU A 184 -15.96 -9.01 30.01
C GLU A 184 -16.17 -9.07 28.48
N ILE A 185 -15.09 -9.11 27.69
CA ILE A 185 -15.17 -9.28 26.22
C ILE A 185 -15.73 -10.65 25.84
N THR A 186 -15.38 -11.69 26.59
CA THR A 186 -15.79 -13.06 26.30
C THR A 186 -17.27 -13.28 26.60
N GLU A 187 -17.71 -12.90 27.79
CA GLU A 187 -19.02 -13.26 28.32
C GLU A 187 -20.09 -12.19 28.04
N GLY A 188 -19.71 -10.91 27.91
CA GLY A 188 -20.65 -9.81 27.76
C GLY A 188 -21.36 -9.47 29.07
N GLY A 189 -22.55 -8.87 28.97
CA GLY A 189 -23.38 -8.45 30.09
C GLY A 189 -23.78 -6.97 30.04
N ASN A 190 -24.46 -6.47 31.07
CA ASN A 190 -24.67 -5.04 31.28
C ASN A 190 -23.41 -4.34 31.85
N LEU A 191 -22.38 -4.25 31.02
CA LEU A 191 -21.03 -3.84 31.42
C LEU A 191 -20.86 -2.32 31.62
N PHE A 192 -21.80 -1.52 31.08
CA PHE A 192 -21.70 -0.05 30.99
C PHE A 192 -22.94 0.70 31.49
N GLY A 193 -23.96 -0.01 31.98
CA GLY A 193 -25.23 0.60 32.41
C GLY A 193 -26.13 1.06 31.26
N GLU A 194 -25.86 0.63 30.02
CA GLU A 194 -26.59 1.02 28.80
C GLU A 194 -27.41 -0.13 28.18
N GLY A 195 -27.50 -1.26 28.88
CA GLY A 195 -28.16 -2.47 28.43
C GLY A 195 -27.20 -3.65 28.25
N GLU A 196 -27.77 -4.81 27.94
CA GLU A 196 -27.01 -6.04 27.71
C GLU A 196 -26.19 -5.96 26.41
N VAL A 197 -24.89 -6.25 26.52
CA VAL A 197 -23.99 -6.40 25.38
C VAL A 197 -23.62 -7.86 25.23
N GLU A 198 -23.86 -8.44 24.06
CA GLU A 198 -23.48 -9.82 23.76
C GLU A 198 -21.96 -9.98 23.70
N GLY A 199 -21.43 -10.89 24.54
CA GLY A 199 -20.02 -11.26 24.51
C GLY A 199 -19.67 -12.16 23.33
N LEU A 200 -18.37 -12.27 23.04
CA LEU A 200 -17.87 -13.05 21.90
C LEU A 200 -18.27 -14.53 21.95
N ARG A 201 -18.51 -15.11 23.14
CA ARG A 201 -18.99 -16.49 23.30
C ARG A 201 -20.39 -16.67 22.72
N SER A 202 -21.30 -15.75 23.04
CA SER A 202 -22.69 -15.80 22.55
C SER A 202 -22.80 -15.58 21.04
N ILE A 203 -21.93 -14.74 20.48
CA ILE A 203 -21.89 -14.46 19.03
C ILE A 203 -21.29 -15.63 18.24
N ARG A 204 -20.44 -16.45 18.87
CA ARG A 204 -19.68 -17.52 18.21
C ARG A 204 -20.52 -18.79 17.99
N ASP A 205 -21.52 -18.68 17.14
CA ASP A 205 -22.30 -19.80 16.59
C ASP A 205 -21.95 -19.98 15.11
N ILE A 206 -21.28 -21.09 14.79
CA ILE A 206 -20.77 -21.42 13.45
C ILE A 206 -21.72 -22.32 12.65
N GLU A 207 -22.87 -22.69 13.23
CA GLU A 207 -23.81 -23.65 12.64
C GLU A 207 -25.10 -22.94 12.20
N THR A 208 -25.65 -22.06 13.03
CA THR A 208 -26.93 -21.41 12.76
C THR A 208 -26.77 -20.31 11.71
N PRO A 209 -27.52 -20.34 10.58
CA PRO A 209 -27.50 -19.28 9.58
C PRO A 209 -28.02 -17.95 10.18
N LEU A 210 -27.45 -16.84 9.70
CA LEU A 210 -27.89 -15.48 10.06
C LEU A 210 -29.33 -15.21 9.67
N ASP A 211 -29.69 -15.64 8.46
CA ASP A 211 -31.00 -15.45 7.86
C ASP A 211 -31.41 -16.74 7.15
N PRO A 212 -32.47 -17.43 7.63
CA PRO A 212 -32.98 -18.65 6.98
C PRO A 212 -33.42 -18.44 5.52
N ASN A 213 -33.84 -17.22 5.15
CA ASN A 213 -34.23 -16.90 3.76
C ASN A 213 -33.01 -16.60 2.88
N ASN A 214 -31.85 -16.31 3.46
CA ASN A 214 -30.61 -16.02 2.75
C ASN A 214 -29.46 -16.81 3.39
N PRO A 215 -29.52 -18.16 3.35
CA PRO A 215 -28.53 -19.02 4.02
C PRO A 215 -27.10 -18.78 3.51
N GLU A 216 -26.93 -18.23 2.31
CA GLU A 216 -25.64 -17.84 1.78
C GLU A 216 -24.95 -16.71 2.56
N TYR A 217 -25.66 -15.98 3.42
CA TYR A 217 -25.05 -14.97 4.30
C TYR A 217 -24.11 -15.59 5.35
N GLY A 218 -24.27 -16.89 5.61
CA GLY A 218 -23.42 -17.67 6.51
C GLY A 218 -23.90 -17.63 7.97
N PRO A 219 -23.09 -18.17 8.89
CA PRO A 219 -23.52 -18.41 10.26
C PRO A 219 -23.45 -17.14 11.13
N LYS A 220 -24.09 -17.16 12.30
CA LYS A 220 -24.09 -16.06 13.29
C LYS A 220 -22.68 -15.58 13.69
N ALA A 221 -21.67 -16.44 13.63
CA ALA A 221 -20.28 -16.04 13.85
C ALA A 221 -19.79 -14.90 12.93
N ASN A 222 -20.44 -14.70 11.76
CA ASN A 222 -20.15 -13.57 10.88
C ASN A 222 -20.57 -12.20 11.48
N GLN A 223 -21.30 -12.15 12.59
CA GLN A 223 -21.60 -10.88 13.28
C GLN A 223 -20.40 -10.29 14.04
N LEU A 224 -19.25 -10.97 14.05
CA LEU A 224 -17.97 -10.38 14.45
C LEU A 224 -17.25 -9.79 13.22
N LEU A 225 -17.00 -8.49 13.23
CA LEU A 225 -16.07 -7.83 12.32
C LEU A 225 -14.67 -7.74 12.96
N VAL A 226 -13.63 -8.15 12.23
CA VAL A 226 -12.24 -7.90 12.61
C VAL A 226 -11.60 -6.96 11.60
N THR A 227 -10.95 -5.88 12.02
CA THR A 227 -10.24 -4.96 11.12
C THR A 227 -8.77 -4.85 11.46
N ASN A 228 -7.95 -4.71 10.41
CA ASN A 228 -6.52 -4.51 10.52
C ASN A 228 -6.04 -3.44 9.53
N ALA A 229 -5.28 -2.46 10.00
CA ALA A 229 -4.56 -1.55 9.11
C ALA A 229 -3.05 -1.85 9.01
N GLY A 230 -2.51 -2.77 9.81
CA GLY A 230 -1.09 -3.10 9.84
C GLY A 230 -0.68 -4.18 8.84
N ASN A 231 0.14 -3.83 7.83
CA ASN A 231 0.86 -4.79 6.98
C ASN A 231 2.23 -5.18 7.58
N GLU A 232 2.38 -5.07 8.90
CA GLU A 232 3.67 -5.06 9.58
C GLU A 232 4.12 -6.42 10.13
N GLY A 233 3.56 -7.50 9.58
CA GLY A 233 4.01 -8.87 9.83
C GLY A 233 3.32 -9.60 10.99
N ARG A 234 2.24 -9.02 11.55
CA ARG A 234 1.35 -9.67 12.53
C ARG A 234 -0.02 -10.10 11.97
N ASP A 235 -0.20 -10.00 10.65
CA ASP A 235 -1.47 -10.33 10.00
C ASP A 235 -1.81 -11.84 10.04
N ASP A 236 -0.79 -12.71 10.02
CA ASP A 236 -0.99 -14.18 10.02
C ASP A 236 -1.66 -14.69 11.31
N ILE A 237 -1.22 -14.21 12.47
CA ILE A 237 -1.78 -14.61 13.76
C ILE A 237 -3.21 -14.05 13.95
N LEU A 238 -3.44 -12.82 13.50
CA LEU A 238 -4.76 -12.20 13.52
C LEU A 238 -5.76 -12.93 12.61
N LYS A 239 -5.35 -13.27 11.39
CA LYS A 239 -6.17 -14.06 10.44
C LYS A 239 -6.40 -15.49 10.93
N ARG A 240 -5.43 -16.09 11.61
CA ARG A 240 -5.60 -17.39 12.26
C ARG A 240 -6.73 -17.33 13.29
N PHE A 241 -6.75 -16.30 14.13
CA PHE A 241 -7.86 -16.09 15.08
C PHE A 241 -9.19 -15.88 14.34
N ALA A 242 -9.29 -14.87 13.48
CA ALA A 242 -10.56 -14.49 12.84
C ALA A 242 -11.15 -15.63 11.99
N PHE A 243 -10.37 -16.16 11.05
CA PHE A 243 -10.86 -17.14 10.07
C PHE A 243 -10.85 -18.57 10.59
N ASN A 244 -9.78 -18.98 11.28
CA ASN A 244 -9.52 -20.39 11.54
C ASN A 244 -9.84 -20.84 12.96
N SER A 245 -9.96 -19.92 13.92
CA SER A 245 -10.34 -20.21 15.31
C SER A 245 -11.78 -19.77 15.61
N TYR A 246 -12.08 -18.49 15.39
CA TYR A 246 -13.41 -17.92 15.66
C TYR A 246 -14.43 -18.32 14.59
N GLY A 247 -14.04 -18.25 13.31
CA GLY A 247 -14.85 -18.68 12.17
C GLY A 247 -15.58 -17.55 11.44
N THR A 248 -15.37 -16.29 11.83
CA THR A 248 -15.93 -15.14 11.09
C THR A 248 -15.25 -15.01 9.74
N ARG A 249 -16.04 -14.73 8.69
CA ARG A 249 -15.50 -14.35 7.39
C ARG A 249 -15.14 -12.87 7.30
N ASN A 250 -15.62 -12.04 8.22
CA ASN A 250 -15.52 -10.59 8.11
C ASN A 250 -14.18 -10.06 8.62
N PHE A 251 -13.28 -9.83 7.67
CA PHE A 251 -11.97 -9.24 7.90
C PHE A 251 -11.77 -8.01 7.01
N GLY A 252 -11.77 -6.82 7.60
CA GLY A 252 -11.56 -5.56 6.92
C GLY A 252 -10.09 -5.12 6.91
N HIS A 253 -9.63 -4.59 5.79
CA HIS A 253 -8.28 -4.05 5.66
C HIS A 253 -8.28 -2.64 5.02
N HIS A 254 -7.33 -1.79 5.40
CA HIS A 254 -7.27 -0.38 4.98
C HIS A 254 -7.12 -0.15 3.46
N GLY A 255 -6.81 -1.20 2.70
CA GLY A 255 -6.51 -1.12 1.26
C GLY A 255 -7.60 -0.39 0.46
N SER A 256 -8.87 -0.63 0.82
CA SER A 256 -10.08 -0.07 0.19
C SER A 256 -10.12 1.47 0.14
N TYR A 257 -9.58 2.16 1.15
CA TYR A 257 -9.52 3.63 1.21
C TYR A 257 -8.10 4.20 1.08
N CYS A 258 -7.16 3.42 0.56
CA CYS A 258 -5.77 3.85 0.35
C CYS A 258 -5.38 3.86 -1.13
N GLY A 259 -5.54 2.74 -1.84
CA GLY A 259 -5.10 2.65 -3.24
C GLY A 259 -5.69 1.46 -3.97
N TYR A 260 -6.91 1.08 -3.60
CA TYR A 260 -7.55 -0.13 -4.12
C TYR A 260 -7.95 -0.01 -5.59
N ALA A 261 -8.42 1.16 -6.04
CA ALA A 261 -8.71 1.43 -7.45
C ALA A 261 -7.50 1.12 -8.36
N PHE A 262 -6.32 1.63 -7.98
CA PHE A 262 -5.03 1.28 -8.61
C PHE A 262 -4.78 -0.23 -8.63
N ARG A 263 -4.89 -0.90 -7.48
CA ARG A 263 -4.64 -2.34 -7.39
C ARG A 263 -5.60 -3.15 -8.25
N ALA A 264 -6.87 -2.75 -8.30
CA ALA A 264 -7.87 -3.43 -9.10
C ALA A 264 -7.67 -3.19 -10.60
N GLY A 265 -7.39 -1.96 -11.04
CA GLY A 265 -7.06 -1.68 -12.44
C GLY A 265 -5.78 -2.40 -12.88
N SER A 266 -4.77 -2.46 -12.01
CA SER A 266 -3.57 -3.28 -12.23
C SER A 266 -3.87 -4.77 -12.27
N GLY A 267 -4.75 -5.26 -11.39
CA GLY A 267 -5.23 -6.64 -11.40
C GLY A 267 -5.98 -6.97 -12.69
N ALA A 268 -6.68 -6.02 -13.29
CA ALA A 268 -7.39 -6.21 -14.55
C ALA A 268 -6.39 -6.47 -15.69
N ILE A 269 -5.42 -5.57 -15.92
CA ILE A 269 -4.39 -5.75 -16.97
C ILE A 269 -3.46 -6.93 -16.71
N MET A 270 -3.15 -7.25 -15.45
CA MET A 270 -2.31 -8.39 -15.10
C MET A 270 -3.06 -9.72 -15.21
N ASN A 271 -4.37 -9.71 -15.49
CA ASN A 271 -5.24 -10.90 -15.47
C ASN A 271 -5.23 -11.62 -14.10
N ASP A 272 -5.32 -10.84 -13.02
CA ASP A 272 -5.17 -11.30 -11.64
C ASP A 272 -6.07 -10.53 -10.64
N LEU A 273 -7.37 -10.44 -10.93
CA LEU A 273 -8.39 -9.81 -10.07
C LEU A 273 -8.65 -10.56 -8.75
N ASP A 274 -7.91 -11.62 -8.44
CA ASP A 274 -8.00 -12.32 -7.16
C ASP A 274 -6.90 -11.94 -6.17
N LYS A 275 -5.69 -11.63 -6.66
CA LYS A 275 -4.57 -11.16 -5.81
C LYS A 275 -4.19 -9.71 -6.06
N PHE A 276 -4.71 -9.09 -7.12
CA PHE A 276 -4.52 -7.68 -7.46
C PHE A 276 -3.03 -7.32 -7.63
N SER A 277 -2.32 -8.15 -8.38
CA SER A 277 -0.89 -7.98 -8.67
C SER A 277 -0.64 -6.67 -9.44
N HIS A 278 0.55 -6.10 -9.21
CA HIS A 278 0.97 -4.87 -9.87
C HIS A 278 2.47 -4.82 -10.13
N LEU A 279 2.87 -3.89 -10.99
CA LEU A 279 4.24 -3.71 -11.45
C LEU A 279 4.84 -2.43 -10.88
N LYS A 280 6.16 -2.34 -10.92
CA LYS A 280 6.92 -1.12 -10.64
C LYS A 280 8.04 -0.94 -11.67
N PRO A 281 8.45 0.30 -12.01
CA PRO A 281 9.57 0.50 -12.91
C PRO A 281 10.87 -0.09 -12.39
N ASP A 282 11.66 -0.69 -13.27
CA ASP A 282 13.09 -0.95 -13.00
C ASP A 282 13.90 0.35 -13.12
N PHE A 283 13.82 1.21 -12.10
CA PHE A 283 14.51 2.50 -12.05
C PHE A 283 16.00 2.44 -12.39
N ASN A 284 16.66 1.29 -12.16
CA ASN A 284 18.09 1.16 -12.36
C ASN A 284 18.48 1.02 -13.83
N ASN A 285 17.57 0.58 -14.70
CA ASN A 285 17.84 0.35 -16.12
C ASN A 285 16.83 1.03 -17.07
N ALA A 286 15.73 1.59 -16.55
CA ALA A 286 14.76 2.34 -17.35
C ALA A 286 15.37 3.64 -17.89
N GLU A 287 14.97 4.02 -19.10
CA GLU A 287 15.46 5.24 -19.78
C GLU A 287 14.39 6.34 -19.81
N PHE A 288 13.11 5.95 -19.79
CA PHE A 288 11.98 6.87 -19.63
C PHE A 288 10.93 6.34 -18.67
N ILE A 289 10.50 7.15 -17.69
CA ILE A 289 9.36 6.80 -16.83
C ILE A 289 8.29 7.89 -16.87
N LEU A 290 7.05 7.48 -17.12
CA LEU A 290 5.86 8.31 -17.04
C LEU A 290 5.13 8.03 -15.72
N PHE A 291 5.05 9.02 -14.83
CA PHE A 291 4.31 8.92 -13.58
C PHE A 291 2.96 9.65 -13.73
N ILE A 292 1.84 8.92 -13.73
CA ILE A 292 0.49 9.53 -13.84
C ILE A 292 -0.25 9.30 -12.53
N GLY A 293 -0.79 10.36 -11.92
CA GLY A 293 -1.51 10.24 -10.65
C GLY A 293 -0.62 9.74 -9.50
N MET A 294 0.69 9.99 -9.55
CA MET A 294 1.60 9.66 -8.46
C MET A 294 2.86 10.51 -8.41
N SER A 295 3.53 10.47 -7.25
CA SER A 295 4.79 11.15 -6.99
C SER A 295 5.84 10.13 -6.53
N PRO A 296 6.86 9.78 -7.34
CA PRO A 296 7.80 8.68 -7.04
C PRO A 296 8.62 8.88 -5.75
N ALA A 297 8.79 10.14 -5.31
CA ALA A 297 9.54 10.50 -4.11
C ALA A 297 8.65 11.00 -2.95
N GLN A 298 7.34 10.73 -2.96
CA GLN A 298 6.39 11.02 -1.86
C GLN A 298 5.37 9.90 -1.64
N ALA A 299 4.92 9.31 -2.74
CA ALA A 299 3.94 8.25 -2.79
C ALA A 299 4.54 6.98 -3.42
N GLY A 300 3.88 5.85 -3.20
CA GLY A 300 4.23 4.58 -3.83
C GLY A 300 4.88 3.57 -2.89
N ASN A 301 4.92 2.34 -3.39
CA ASN A 301 5.32 1.15 -2.67
C ASN A 301 6.52 0.55 -3.43
N PRO A 302 7.78 0.87 -3.05
CA PRO A 302 8.25 1.44 -1.79
C PRO A 302 8.79 2.89 -1.93
N PHE A 303 8.18 3.86 -1.24
CA PHE A 303 8.52 5.29 -1.30
C PHE A 303 10.02 5.60 -1.14
N LYS A 304 10.66 5.13 -0.06
CA LYS A 304 12.02 5.55 0.28
C LYS A 304 13.03 5.06 -0.76
N ARG A 305 12.85 3.81 -1.21
CA ARG A 305 13.71 3.21 -2.22
C ARG A 305 13.54 3.94 -3.55
N GLN A 306 12.31 4.17 -4.00
CA GLN A 306 12.07 4.93 -5.23
C GLN A 306 12.65 6.34 -5.16
N ALA A 307 12.54 7.04 -4.02
CA ALA A 307 13.16 8.34 -3.84
C ALA A 307 14.68 8.31 -3.99
N ARG A 308 15.34 7.29 -3.43
CA ARG A 308 16.80 7.11 -3.55
C ARG A 308 17.22 6.76 -4.98
N GLN A 309 16.53 5.82 -5.61
CA GLN A 309 16.76 5.44 -7.00
C GLN A 309 16.52 6.61 -7.97
N LEU A 310 15.48 7.42 -7.74
CA LEU A 310 15.23 8.63 -8.53
C LEU A 310 16.34 9.67 -8.34
N ALA A 311 16.81 9.88 -7.10
CA ALA A 311 17.92 10.80 -6.83
C ALA A 311 19.20 10.34 -7.53
N GLU A 312 19.54 9.05 -7.46
CA GLU A 312 20.68 8.47 -8.17
C GLU A 312 20.52 8.60 -9.70
N ALA A 313 19.35 8.29 -10.24
CA ALA A 313 19.07 8.36 -11.67
C ALA A 313 19.17 9.79 -12.24
N ARG A 314 18.83 10.81 -11.44
CA ARG A 314 19.02 12.23 -11.79
C ARG A 314 20.50 12.56 -11.93
N THR A 315 21.31 12.17 -10.95
CA THR A 315 22.76 12.43 -10.94
C THR A 315 23.49 11.69 -12.05
N ASN A 316 23.10 10.44 -12.34
CA ASN A 316 23.78 9.59 -13.33
C ASN A 316 23.49 9.94 -14.79
N GLY A 317 22.56 10.85 -15.09
CA GLY A 317 22.30 11.27 -16.48
C GLY A 317 21.31 10.40 -17.27
N LYS A 318 21.00 9.17 -16.81
CA LYS A 318 20.38 8.13 -17.65
C LYS A 318 18.86 8.20 -17.80
N LEU A 319 18.15 8.55 -16.75
CA LEU A 319 16.68 8.53 -16.74
C LEU A 319 16.10 9.88 -17.14
N SER A 320 15.16 9.86 -18.09
CA SER A 320 14.20 10.93 -18.32
C SER A 320 12.84 10.57 -17.71
N TYR A 321 12.07 11.54 -17.22
CA TYR A 321 10.75 11.25 -16.68
C TYR A 321 9.78 12.42 -16.79
N THR A 322 8.49 12.10 -16.90
CA THR A 322 7.39 13.08 -16.87
C THR A 322 6.44 12.73 -15.74
N ILE A 323 5.98 13.73 -15.00
CA ILE A 323 5.01 13.58 -13.92
C ILE A 323 3.72 14.28 -14.35
N VAL A 324 2.62 13.55 -14.38
CA VAL A 324 1.28 14.04 -14.73
C VAL A 324 0.42 14.01 -13.48
N THR A 325 0.25 15.17 -12.83
CA THR A 325 -0.49 15.31 -11.56
C THR A 325 -1.10 16.71 -11.43
N PRO A 326 -2.24 16.89 -10.73
CA PRO A 326 -2.83 18.22 -10.51
C PRO A 326 -1.94 19.14 -9.67
N SER A 327 -1.19 18.58 -8.71
CA SER A 327 -0.21 19.32 -7.90
C SER A 327 1.22 18.89 -8.24
N LEU A 328 2.14 19.85 -8.33
CA LEU A 328 3.57 19.59 -8.46
C LEU A 328 4.09 18.91 -7.20
N PRO A 329 4.59 17.66 -7.26
CA PRO A 329 4.95 16.96 -6.05
C PRO A 329 6.34 17.36 -5.52
N ALA A 330 6.41 17.69 -4.22
CA ALA A 330 7.65 18.11 -3.57
C ALA A 330 8.74 17.02 -3.66
N GLY A 331 9.94 17.40 -4.13
CA GLY A 331 11.10 16.50 -4.28
C GLY A 331 11.06 15.60 -5.52
N SER A 332 9.94 15.56 -6.26
CA SER A 332 9.80 14.76 -7.48
C SER A 332 10.18 15.51 -8.76
N SER A 333 10.26 16.83 -8.75
CA SER A 333 10.96 17.63 -9.77
C SER A 333 12.26 18.21 -9.17
N SER A 334 13.30 18.36 -10.00
CA SER A 334 14.59 18.92 -9.57
C SER A 334 15.26 19.67 -10.70
N LEU A 335 15.68 20.91 -10.43
CA LEU A 335 16.48 21.72 -11.37
C LEU A 335 17.78 21.00 -11.78
N ALA A 336 18.34 20.16 -10.90
CA ALA A 336 19.56 19.40 -11.18
C ALA A 336 19.39 18.38 -12.32
N ALA A 337 18.16 17.99 -12.66
CA ALA A 337 17.88 17.09 -13.77
C ALA A 337 17.65 17.82 -15.12
N GLY A 338 17.54 19.16 -15.13
CA GLY A 338 17.26 19.94 -16.33
C GLY A 338 16.04 19.41 -17.11
N ASP A 339 16.12 19.41 -18.43
CA ASP A 339 15.03 18.99 -19.34
C ASP A 339 14.72 17.49 -19.31
N ARG A 340 15.46 16.70 -18.50
CA ARG A 340 15.18 15.28 -18.28
C ARG A 340 14.03 15.05 -17.30
N ASN A 341 13.47 16.10 -16.71
CA ASN A 341 12.26 16.01 -15.91
C ASN A 341 11.23 17.07 -16.31
N ASN A 342 9.96 16.66 -16.42
CA ASN A 342 8.86 17.58 -16.71
C ASN A 342 7.65 17.31 -15.80
N TRP A 343 6.88 18.36 -15.49
CA TRP A 343 5.57 18.27 -14.84
C TRP A 343 4.49 18.74 -15.80
N LEU A 344 3.41 17.96 -15.89
CA LEU A 344 2.24 18.24 -16.71
C LEU A 344 1.00 18.29 -15.79
N PRO A 345 0.43 19.48 -15.53
CA PRO A 345 -0.79 19.59 -14.75
C PRO A 345 -1.97 18.99 -15.52
N ILE A 346 -2.78 18.18 -14.85
CA ILE A 346 -3.97 17.53 -15.42
C ILE A 346 -5.20 17.83 -14.56
N LYS A 347 -6.37 17.93 -15.18
CA LYS A 347 -7.64 18.00 -14.46
C LYS A 347 -7.83 16.73 -13.59
N PRO A 348 -8.12 16.85 -12.28
CA PRO A 348 -8.36 15.67 -11.45
C PRO A 348 -9.47 14.76 -12.01
N GLY A 349 -9.23 13.44 -12.06
CA GLY A 349 -10.22 12.45 -12.48
C GLY A 349 -10.25 12.15 -13.98
N THR A 350 -9.41 12.80 -14.78
CA THR A 350 -9.46 12.70 -16.25
C THR A 350 -8.26 11.99 -16.88
N ASP A 351 -7.52 11.20 -16.10
CA ASP A 351 -6.30 10.52 -16.55
C ASP A 351 -6.56 9.55 -17.72
N SER A 352 -7.71 8.88 -17.73
CA SER A 352 -8.09 7.98 -18.82
C SER A 352 -8.34 8.73 -20.14
N ALA A 353 -8.80 9.98 -20.13
CA ALA A 353 -8.93 10.79 -21.34
C ALA A 353 -7.55 11.09 -21.97
N LEU A 354 -6.58 11.52 -21.15
CA LEU A 354 -5.20 11.72 -21.60
C LEU A 354 -4.64 10.44 -22.22
N VAL A 355 -4.78 9.32 -21.51
CA VAL A 355 -4.19 8.05 -21.95
C VAL A 355 -4.89 7.49 -23.19
N LEU A 356 -6.21 7.61 -23.32
CA LEU A 356 -6.91 7.18 -24.53
C LEU A 356 -6.57 8.04 -25.74
N GLY A 357 -6.36 9.36 -25.56
CA GLY A 357 -5.78 10.21 -26.61
C GLY A 357 -4.37 9.78 -27.02
N MET A 358 -3.52 9.37 -26.06
CA MET A 358 -2.22 8.77 -26.38
C MET A 358 -2.37 7.43 -27.14
N ILE A 359 -3.27 6.55 -26.71
CA ILE A 359 -3.52 5.24 -27.34
C ILE A 359 -4.05 5.41 -28.77
N GLN A 360 -4.97 6.34 -28.98
CA GLN A 360 -5.50 6.69 -30.31
C GLN A 360 -4.35 7.04 -31.25
N TRP A 361 -3.47 7.96 -30.85
CA TRP A 361 -2.30 8.34 -31.64
C TRP A 361 -1.32 7.18 -31.86
N ILE A 362 -1.06 6.37 -30.81
CA ILE A 362 -0.16 5.20 -30.89
C ILE A 362 -0.67 4.18 -31.92
N ILE A 363 -1.98 3.89 -31.93
CA ILE A 363 -2.58 2.95 -32.88
C ILE A 363 -2.58 3.52 -34.29
N GLU A 364 -3.00 4.78 -34.46
CA GLU A 364 -3.05 5.45 -35.77
C GLU A 364 -1.67 5.50 -36.45
N ASN A 365 -0.62 5.72 -35.65
CA ASN A 365 0.76 5.83 -36.14
C ASN A 365 1.55 4.51 -36.05
N GLN A 366 0.87 3.40 -35.73
CA GLN A 366 1.48 2.06 -35.60
C GLN A 366 2.72 2.04 -34.67
N ARG A 367 2.69 2.81 -33.59
CA ARG A 367 3.78 2.93 -32.60
C ARG A 367 3.69 1.92 -31.45
N TYR A 368 2.80 0.95 -31.54
CA TYR A 368 2.71 -0.18 -30.62
C TYR A 368 3.69 -1.28 -31.00
N ASN A 369 4.02 -2.15 -30.04
CA ASN A 369 4.89 -3.31 -30.26
C ASN A 369 4.09 -4.44 -30.93
N HIS A 370 4.03 -4.42 -32.27
CA HIS A 370 3.30 -5.43 -33.06
C HIS A 370 3.75 -6.85 -32.74
N ASP A 371 5.05 -7.09 -32.72
CA ASP A 371 5.63 -8.42 -32.52
C ASP A 371 5.30 -9.02 -31.15
N PHE A 372 5.16 -8.20 -30.10
CA PHE A 372 4.65 -8.64 -28.80
C PHE A 372 3.14 -8.90 -28.81
N LEU A 373 2.35 -7.97 -29.34
CA LEU A 373 0.90 -8.03 -29.30
C LEU A 373 0.34 -9.19 -30.15
N SER A 374 1.03 -9.57 -31.22
CA SER A 374 0.57 -10.61 -32.14
C SER A 374 0.84 -12.04 -31.66
N ARG A 375 1.47 -12.22 -30.47
CA ARG A 375 1.76 -13.54 -29.88
C ARG A 375 0.66 -13.94 -28.90
N PRO A 376 -0.25 -14.83 -29.32
CA PRO A 376 -1.46 -15.10 -28.55
C PRO A 376 -1.26 -16.14 -27.44
N SER A 377 -0.07 -16.75 -27.33
CA SER A 377 0.22 -17.84 -26.39
C SER A 377 1.67 -17.82 -25.88
N ALA A 378 1.92 -18.55 -24.79
CA ALA A 378 3.27 -18.75 -24.26
C ALA A 378 4.20 -19.45 -25.27
N GLN A 379 3.66 -20.36 -26.10
CA GLN A 379 4.41 -21.05 -27.15
C GLN A 379 4.82 -20.08 -28.26
N ALA A 380 3.89 -19.23 -28.71
CA ALA A 380 4.18 -18.19 -29.71
C ALA A 380 5.25 -17.20 -29.22
N MET A 381 5.17 -16.77 -27.96
CA MET A 381 6.18 -15.92 -27.30
C MET A 381 7.56 -16.56 -27.31
N GLN A 382 7.66 -17.84 -26.92
CA GLN A 382 8.95 -18.54 -26.90
C GLN A 382 9.58 -18.63 -28.28
N LYS A 383 8.79 -18.89 -29.33
CA LYS A 383 9.27 -18.92 -30.72
C LYS A 383 9.72 -17.55 -31.23
N ALA A 384 8.99 -16.50 -30.87
CA ALA A 384 9.30 -15.11 -31.27
C ALA A 384 10.44 -14.48 -30.45
N GLY A 385 10.76 -15.03 -29.27
CA GLY A 385 11.80 -14.48 -28.39
C GLY A 385 11.37 -13.22 -27.64
N THR A 386 10.07 -12.94 -27.54
CA THR A 386 9.55 -11.82 -26.76
C THR A 386 9.61 -12.12 -25.25
N THR A 387 9.64 -11.08 -24.41
CA THR A 387 9.81 -11.25 -22.94
C THR A 387 8.54 -11.66 -22.22
N HIS A 388 7.37 -11.51 -22.88
CA HIS A 388 6.06 -11.84 -22.35
C HIS A 388 5.02 -11.99 -23.48
N TRP A 389 3.76 -12.29 -23.13
CA TRP A 389 2.63 -12.38 -24.08
C TRP A 389 1.33 -11.80 -23.52
N CYS A 390 0.32 -11.62 -24.38
CA CYS A 390 -0.97 -11.04 -24.03
C CYS A 390 -2.12 -11.63 -24.86
N ASN A 391 -3.35 -11.23 -24.55
CA ASN A 391 -4.55 -11.66 -25.26
C ASN A 391 -5.05 -10.67 -26.33
N ALA A 392 -4.19 -9.78 -26.85
CA ALA A 392 -4.57 -8.73 -27.81
C ALA A 392 -5.34 -9.25 -29.03
N SER A 393 -4.99 -10.44 -29.52
CA SER A 393 -5.59 -11.07 -30.70
C SER A 393 -6.65 -12.12 -30.38
N HIS A 394 -6.94 -12.41 -29.10
CA HIS A 394 -8.01 -13.33 -28.73
C HIS A 394 -9.36 -12.70 -29.06
N LEU A 395 -10.27 -13.50 -29.64
CA LEU A 395 -11.59 -13.07 -30.06
C LEU A 395 -12.57 -13.00 -28.89
N VAL A 396 -13.37 -11.94 -28.86
CA VAL A 396 -14.38 -11.63 -27.86
C VAL A 396 -15.74 -11.60 -28.53
N ILE A 397 -16.73 -12.29 -27.95
CA ILE A 397 -18.13 -12.18 -28.34
C ILE A 397 -18.56 -10.73 -28.12
N SER A 398 -18.86 -10.03 -29.22
CA SER A 398 -19.07 -8.58 -29.27
C SER A 398 -20.43 -8.26 -29.90
N ASP A 399 -21.44 -8.97 -29.42
CA ASP A 399 -22.84 -8.83 -29.81
C ASP A 399 -23.64 -8.54 -28.54
N GLU A 400 -24.16 -7.31 -28.41
CA GLU A 400 -24.86 -6.84 -27.22
C GLU A 400 -26.16 -7.60 -26.93
N THR A 401 -26.75 -8.24 -27.95
CA THR A 401 -27.97 -9.04 -27.80
C THR A 401 -27.67 -10.46 -27.33
N HIS A 402 -26.42 -10.91 -27.47
CA HIS A 402 -26.02 -12.26 -27.10
C HIS A 402 -25.83 -12.36 -25.57
N PRO A 403 -26.40 -13.39 -24.88
CA PRO A 403 -26.29 -13.53 -23.43
C PRO A 403 -24.87 -13.62 -22.88
N GLN A 404 -23.91 -13.97 -23.74
CA GLN A 404 -22.49 -14.12 -23.40
C GLN A 404 -21.61 -12.98 -23.96
N ASN A 405 -22.21 -11.84 -24.30
CA ASN A 405 -21.48 -10.63 -24.66
C ASN A 405 -20.32 -10.37 -23.68
N GLY A 406 -19.13 -10.06 -24.21
CA GLY A 406 -17.92 -9.81 -23.43
C GLY A 406 -17.15 -11.05 -22.97
N ARG A 407 -17.66 -12.27 -23.20
CA ARG A 407 -16.88 -13.52 -23.04
C ARG A 407 -15.94 -13.72 -24.22
N MET A 408 -14.73 -14.23 -23.96
CA MET A 408 -13.83 -14.64 -25.05
C MET A 408 -14.31 -15.92 -25.71
N LEU A 409 -14.20 -15.97 -27.03
CA LEU A 409 -14.54 -17.14 -27.83
C LEU A 409 -13.58 -18.29 -27.50
N ARG A 410 -14.15 -19.46 -27.23
CA ARG A 410 -13.43 -20.70 -26.92
C ARG A 410 -13.48 -21.67 -28.12
N ALA A 411 -12.58 -22.66 -28.11
CA ALA A 411 -12.53 -23.67 -29.16
C ALA A 411 -13.80 -24.51 -29.22
N SER A 412 -14.39 -24.83 -28.08
CA SER A 412 -15.67 -25.56 -28.00
C SER A 412 -16.83 -24.82 -28.66
N ASP A 413 -16.85 -23.48 -28.62
CA ASP A 413 -17.93 -22.65 -29.17
C ASP A 413 -18.11 -22.82 -30.69
N ILE A 414 -17.01 -23.12 -31.39
CA ILE A 414 -16.95 -23.25 -32.85
C ILE A 414 -16.52 -24.65 -33.32
N GLY A 415 -16.60 -25.65 -32.43
CA GLY A 415 -16.33 -27.05 -32.77
C GLY A 415 -14.86 -27.39 -33.04
N LEU A 416 -13.92 -26.61 -32.50
CA LEU A 416 -12.47 -26.82 -32.64
C LEU A 416 -11.81 -27.43 -31.39
N LEU A 417 -12.59 -27.85 -30.39
CA LEU A 417 -12.06 -28.52 -29.20
C LEU A 417 -11.67 -29.97 -29.55
N GLU A 418 -10.37 -30.24 -29.64
CA GLU A 418 -9.85 -31.58 -29.96
C GLU A 418 -9.84 -32.52 -28.74
N THR A 419 -9.48 -31.99 -27.55
CA THR A 419 -9.35 -32.74 -26.30
C THR A 419 -9.73 -31.85 -25.11
N GLY A 420 -10.23 -32.45 -24.02
CA GLY A 420 -10.68 -31.73 -22.84
C GLY A 420 -12.20 -31.50 -22.80
N GLU A 421 -12.67 -30.85 -21.74
CA GLU A 421 -14.08 -30.50 -21.57
C GLU A 421 -14.34 -29.03 -21.95
N PRO A 422 -15.52 -28.68 -22.49
CA PRO A 422 -15.89 -27.28 -22.71
C PRO A 422 -15.72 -26.44 -21.44
N MET A 423 -15.23 -25.21 -21.61
CA MET A 423 -14.96 -24.25 -20.53
C MET A 423 -13.88 -24.68 -19.52
N SER A 424 -13.14 -25.75 -19.79
CA SER A 424 -11.95 -26.14 -19.02
C SER A 424 -10.72 -25.31 -19.41
N ASP A 425 -9.61 -25.50 -18.69
CA ASP A 425 -8.33 -24.88 -19.05
C ASP A 425 -7.77 -25.41 -20.39
N ASP A 426 -8.22 -26.60 -20.83
CA ASP A 426 -7.87 -27.20 -22.12
C ASP A 426 -8.69 -26.59 -23.28
N ASP A 427 -9.81 -25.94 -22.96
CA ASP A 427 -10.64 -25.22 -23.93
C ASP A 427 -10.02 -23.86 -24.27
N GLY A 428 -9.06 -23.90 -25.19
CA GLY A 428 -8.29 -22.73 -25.59
C GLY A 428 -9.13 -21.61 -26.21
N PHE A 429 -8.67 -20.37 -26.04
CA PHE A 429 -9.20 -19.21 -26.76
C PHE A 429 -8.94 -19.28 -28.27
N ILE A 430 -9.75 -18.57 -29.05
CA ILE A 430 -9.63 -18.50 -30.51
C ILE A 430 -8.93 -17.21 -30.95
N ALA A 431 -8.07 -17.33 -31.98
CA ALA A 431 -7.45 -16.22 -32.69
C ALA A 431 -7.45 -16.50 -34.21
N LEU A 432 -7.28 -15.45 -35.02
CA LEU A 432 -7.12 -15.57 -36.48
C LEU A 432 -5.63 -15.67 -36.83
N ASP A 433 -5.20 -16.79 -37.39
CA ASP A 433 -3.80 -16.99 -37.82
C ASP A 433 -3.51 -16.18 -39.09
N VAL A 434 -2.47 -15.35 -39.07
CA VAL A 434 -2.12 -14.51 -40.24
C VAL A 434 -1.57 -15.33 -41.42
N THR A 435 -1.03 -16.52 -41.15
CA THR A 435 -0.39 -17.39 -42.14
C THR A 435 -1.44 -18.19 -42.91
N THR A 436 -2.40 -18.77 -42.19
CA THR A 436 -3.45 -19.61 -42.81
C THR A 436 -4.71 -18.82 -43.13
N SER A 437 -4.90 -17.64 -42.54
CA SER A 437 -6.15 -16.87 -42.58
C SER A 437 -7.35 -17.63 -42.01
N LEU A 438 -7.11 -18.62 -41.14
CA LEU A 438 -8.15 -19.42 -40.50
C LEU A 438 -8.24 -19.11 -39.01
N LEU A 439 -9.44 -19.28 -38.44
CA LEU A 439 -9.62 -19.31 -37.00
C LEU A 439 -9.02 -20.60 -36.44
N SER A 440 -8.25 -20.47 -35.37
CA SER A 440 -7.58 -21.60 -34.74
C SER A 440 -7.42 -21.35 -33.24
N SER A 441 -7.13 -22.42 -32.50
CA SER A 441 -6.78 -22.30 -31.08
C SER A 441 -5.53 -21.44 -30.94
N HIS A 442 -5.56 -20.47 -30.03
CA HIS A 442 -4.46 -19.54 -29.77
C HIS A 442 -3.12 -20.23 -29.46
N ILE A 443 -3.14 -21.48 -28.98
CA ILE A 443 -1.94 -22.28 -28.67
C ILE A 443 -1.25 -22.77 -29.95
N GLN A 444 -2.00 -22.98 -31.03
CA GLN A 444 -1.50 -23.44 -32.33
C GLN A 444 -1.02 -22.28 -33.21
N VAL A 445 -1.50 -21.06 -32.94
CA VAL A 445 -1.17 -19.86 -33.72
C VAL A 445 0.18 -19.27 -33.28
N ASN A 446 1.10 -19.10 -34.23
CA ASN A 446 2.39 -18.43 -33.98
C ASN A 446 2.25 -16.90 -34.06
N GLU A 447 1.51 -16.41 -35.05
CA GLU A 447 1.24 -15.00 -35.26
C GLU A 447 -0.24 -14.79 -35.57
N ALA A 448 -0.88 -13.95 -34.77
CA ALA A 448 -2.32 -13.71 -34.87
C ALA A 448 -2.62 -12.29 -35.36
N ALA A 449 -3.69 -12.15 -36.14
CA ALA A 449 -4.18 -10.85 -36.58
C ALA A 449 -4.64 -10.02 -35.37
N LEU A 450 -4.16 -8.78 -35.30
CA LEU A 450 -4.43 -7.88 -34.17
C LEU A 450 -5.81 -7.23 -34.23
N PHE A 451 -6.27 -6.88 -35.43
CA PHE A 451 -7.54 -6.19 -35.65
C PHE A 451 -8.47 -7.10 -36.44
N VAL A 452 -9.42 -7.72 -35.74
CA VAL A 452 -10.42 -8.64 -36.32
C VAL A 452 -11.81 -8.16 -35.91
N ASP A 453 -12.73 -8.11 -36.87
CA ASP A 453 -14.16 -7.87 -36.67
C ASP A 453 -14.90 -8.69 -37.74
N GLN A 454 -15.51 -9.81 -37.32
CA GLN A 454 -16.19 -10.73 -38.24
C GLN A 454 -17.31 -11.49 -37.53
N TYR A 455 -18.09 -12.25 -38.30
CA TYR A 455 -19.14 -13.11 -37.78
C TYR A 455 -18.65 -14.56 -37.71
N VAL A 456 -19.12 -15.30 -36.70
CA VAL A 456 -18.89 -16.74 -36.53
C VAL A 456 -20.19 -17.43 -36.15
N GLU A 457 -20.29 -18.73 -36.41
CA GLU A 457 -21.43 -19.55 -35.98
C GLU A 457 -21.17 -20.14 -34.60
N ILE A 458 -22.06 -19.87 -33.63
CA ILE A 458 -22.03 -20.44 -32.27
C ILE A 458 -23.38 -21.07 -32.00
N GLY A 459 -23.44 -22.40 -31.83
CA GLY A 459 -24.70 -23.09 -31.55
C GLY A 459 -25.80 -22.88 -32.60
N GLY A 460 -25.43 -22.64 -33.86
CA GLY A 460 -26.35 -22.34 -34.97
C GLY A 460 -26.85 -20.90 -35.02
N GLN A 461 -26.25 -19.98 -34.24
CA GLN A 461 -26.50 -18.55 -34.31
C GLN A 461 -25.27 -17.82 -34.87
N THR A 462 -25.50 -16.91 -35.80
CA THR A 462 -24.47 -16.00 -36.31
C THR A 462 -24.19 -14.92 -35.26
N VAL A 463 -22.99 -14.93 -34.69
CA VAL A 463 -22.57 -14.03 -33.61
C VAL A 463 -21.38 -13.19 -34.05
N ARG A 464 -21.42 -11.88 -33.77
CA ARG A 464 -20.30 -10.97 -34.06
C ARG A 464 -19.17 -11.15 -33.04
N VAL A 465 -17.95 -11.31 -33.53
CA VAL A 465 -16.75 -11.43 -32.69
C VAL A 465 -15.67 -10.45 -33.15
N LYS A 466 -14.92 -9.92 -32.17
CA LYS A 466 -13.83 -8.96 -32.42
C LYS A 466 -12.60 -9.32 -31.61
N SER A 467 -11.41 -9.05 -32.13
CA SER A 467 -10.19 -9.22 -31.33
C SER A 467 -10.15 -8.23 -30.15
N SER A 468 -9.49 -8.60 -29.07
CA SER A 468 -9.37 -7.77 -27.87
C SER A 468 -8.77 -6.38 -28.15
N LEU A 469 -7.79 -6.28 -29.06
CA LEU A 469 -7.20 -5.01 -29.47
C LEU A 469 -8.13 -4.20 -30.39
N GLN A 470 -8.95 -4.85 -31.22
CA GLN A 470 -9.99 -4.17 -31.97
C GLN A 470 -11.01 -3.51 -31.02
N ARG A 471 -11.40 -4.18 -29.94
CA ARG A 471 -12.27 -3.59 -28.90
C ARG A 471 -11.61 -2.38 -28.23
N LEU A 472 -10.33 -2.46 -27.86
CA LEU A 472 -9.60 -1.30 -27.31
C LEU A 472 -9.51 -0.15 -28.31
N LYS A 473 -9.28 -0.45 -29.59
CA LYS A 473 -9.25 0.56 -30.66
C LYS A 473 -10.59 1.28 -30.76
N GLU A 474 -11.70 0.54 -30.76
CA GLU A 474 -13.04 1.15 -30.81
C GLU A 474 -13.30 2.10 -29.63
N GLU A 475 -12.90 1.71 -28.42
CA GLU A 475 -13.05 2.57 -27.24
C GLU A 475 -12.12 3.80 -27.29
N ALA A 476 -10.88 3.65 -27.76
CA ALA A 476 -9.97 4.78 -27.92
C ALA A 476 -10.42 5.75 -29.03
N PHE A 477 -11.05 5.25 -30.11
CA PHE A 477 -11.53 6.04 -31.24
C PHE A 477 -13.00 6.47 -31.10
N LYS A 478 -13.64 6.16 -29.97
CA LYS A 478 -15.01 6.59 -29.66
C LYS A 478 -15.17 8.11 -29.71
N TYR A 479 -14.11 8.83 -29.34
CA TYR A 479 -14.00 10.27 -29.45
C TYR A 479 -12.70 10.65 -30.18
N ASP A 480 -12.65 11.86 -30.72
CA ASP A 480 -11.43 12.39 -31.34
C ASP A 480 -10.44 12.94 -30.30
N LEU A 481 -9.22 13.25 -30.76
CA LEU A 481 -8.17 13.78 -29.90
C LEU A 481 -8.53 15.15 -29.30
N ALA A 482 -9.33 15.95 -30.01
CA ALA A 482 -9.79 17.26 -29.55
C ALA A 482 -10.68 17.13 -28.32
N TYR A 483 -11.63 16.19 -28.34
CA TYR A 483 -12.46 15.86 -27.18
C TYR A 483 -11.62 15.41 -25.99
N TYR A 484 -10.68 14.48 -26.16
CA TYR A 484 -9.82 14.04 -25.05
C TYR A 484 -8.98 15.18 -24.49
N SER A 485 -8.44 16.04 -25.36
CA SER A 485 -7.70 17.24 -24.98
C SER A 485 -8.55 18.18 -24.12
N GLU A 486 -9.80 18.42 -24.50
CA GLU A 486 -10.76 19.21 -23.73
C GLU A 486 -11.04 18.58 -22.35
N GLN A 487 -11.31 17.27 -22.30
CA GLN A 487 -11.66 16.59 -21.05
C GLN A 487 -10.51 16.67 -20.02
N CYS A 488 -9.28 16.43 -20.45
CA CYS A 488 -8.12 16.44 -19.55
C CYS A 488 -7.46 17.81 -19.36
N GLU A 489 -7.87 18.79 -20.17
CA GLU A 489 -7.31 20.14 -20.22
C GLU A 489 -5.80 20.14 -20.51
N ILE A 490 -5.36 19.23 -21.38
CA ILE A 490 -3.99 19.15 -21.89
C ILE A 490 -4.03 19.35 -23.42
N PRO A 491 -3.26 20.31 -23.97
CA PRO A 491 -3.21 20.56 -25.40
C PRO A 491 -2.86 19.32 -26.24
N GLN A 492 -3.49 19.18 -27.42
CA GLN A 492 -3.31 18.02 -28.31
C GLN A 492 -1.84 17.76 -28.67
N ASP A 493 -1.06 18.80 -28.92
CA ASP A 493 0.37 18.72 -29.25
C ASP A 493 1.18 18.13 -28.09
N GLN A 494 0.82 18.41 -26.84
CA GLN A 494 1.46 17.82 -25.67
C GLN A 494 1.07 16.34 -25.47
N ILE A 495 -0.18 15.96 -25.75
CA ILE A 495 -0.62 14.56 -25.73
C ILE A 495 0.19 13.75 -26.76
N ILE A 496 0.29 14.28 -27.98
CA ILE A 496 1.07 13.68 -29.07
C ILE A 496 2.56 13.60 -28.70
N ALA A 497 3.15 14.69 -28.20
CA ALA A 497 4.55 14.73 -27.79
C ALA A 497 4.85 13.70 -26.70
N LEU A 498 3.93 13.53 -25.73
CA LEU A 498 4.06 12.54 -24.67
C LEU A 498 3.98 11.11 -25.21
N ALA A 499 3.01 10.82 -26.09
CA ALA A 499 2.87 9.51 -26.74
C ALA A 499 4.09 9.16 -27.60
N LYS A 500 4.57 10.12 -28.39
CA LYS A 500 5.77 9.97 -29.23
C LYS A 500 7.02 9.71 -28.39
N ARG A 501 7.21 10.49 -27.31
CA ARG A 501 8.35 10.34 -26.39
C ARG A 501 8.28 9.02 -25.64
N PHE A 502 7.11 8.62 -25.13
CA PHE A 502 6.95 7.34 -24.44
C PHE A 502 7.32 6.16 -25.36
N THR A 503 6.77 6.14 -26.56
CA THR A 503 7.01 5.04 -27.52
C THR A 503 8.40 5.06 -28.16
N SER A 504 9.19 6.14 -28.08
CA SER A 504 10.53 6.17 -28.67
C SER A 504 11.58 5.37 -27.90
N TYR A 505 11.33 5.03 -26.64
CA TYR A 505 12.26 4.24 -25.82
C TYR A 505 11.96 2.73 -25.83
N GLY A 506 10.94 2.28 -26.59
CA GLY A 506 10.57 0.87 -26.69
C GLY A 506 10.34 0.23 -25.32
N THR A 507 10.91 -0.96 -25.09
CA THR A 507 10.75 -1.73 -23.84
C THR A 507 11.45 -1.12 -22.61
N LYS A 508 12.18 -0.01 -22.77
CA LYS A 508 12.82 0.73 -21.67
C LYS A 508 12.07 1.99 -21.23
N ALA A 509 10.91 2.24 -21.83
CA ALA A 509 9.91 3.13 -21.25
C ALA A 509 9.05 2.36 -20.25
N VAL A 510 8.60 3.00 -19.18
CA VAL A 510 7.61 2.44 -18.23
C VAL A 510 6.62 3.52 -17.81
N VAL A 511 5.35 3.16 -17.65
CA VAL A 511 4.37 4.01 -16.96
C VAL A 511 4.06 3.43 -15.58
N ASP A 512 3.96 4.30 -14.57
CA ASP A 512 3.57 3.95 -13.21
C ASP A 512 2.49 4.89 -12.66
N THR A 513 1.66 4.34 -11.79
CA THR A 513 0.54 5.04 -11.17
C THR A 513 0.24 4.48 -9.78
N HIS A 514 -0.47 5.24 -8.94
CA HIS A 514 -0.76 4.83 -7.56
C HIS A 514 -1.97 5.56 -6.95
N GLY A 515 -1.80 6.20 -5.79
CA GLY A 515 -2.86 6.79 -4.98
C GLY A 515 -3.60 8.00 -5.57
N GLY A 516 -3.13 8.59 -6.67
CA GLY A 516 -3.88 9.65 -7.37
C GLY A 516 -5.19 9.16 -7.97
N ASN A 517 -5.36 7.86 -8.21
CA ASN A 517 -6.59 7.28 -8.77
C ASN A 517 -7.70 7.04 -7.75
N MET A 518 -7.75 7.77 -6.63
CA MET A 518 -8.85 7.66 -5.66
C MET A 518 -10.06 8.50 -6.08
N HIS A 519 -10.58 8.23 -7.29
CA HIS A 519 -11.75 8.87 -7.90
C HIS A 519 -12.93 7.90 -7.96
N THR A 520 -14.12 8.38 -8.32
CA THR A 520 -15.25 7.48 -8.60
C THR A 520 -15.06 6.67 -9.88
N ASN A 521 -14.18 7.10 -10.79
CA ASN A 521 -13.78 6.37 -12.00
C ASN A 521 -12.32 5.85 -11.93
N GLY A 522 -11.75 5.75 -10.73
CA GLY A 522 -10.33 5.46 -10.50
C GLY A 522 -9.84 4.11 -11.04
N PHE A 523 -10.72 3.10 -11.06
CA PHE A 523 -10.45 1.78 -11.64
C PHE A 523 -10.10 1.89 -13.12
N TYR A 524 -10.95 2.57 -13.90
CA TYR A 524 -10.74 2.75 -15.34
C TYR A 524 -9.55 3.67 -15.62
N ASN A 525 -9.32 4.71 -14.82
CA ASN A 525 -8.08 5.51 -14.93
C ASN A 525 -6.84 4.63 -14.78
N SER A 526 -6.79 3.81 -13.73
CA SER A 526 -5.65 2.92 -13.46
C SER A 526 -5.46 1.86 -14.55
N PHE A 527 -6.56 1.28 -15.05
CA PHE A 527 -6.52 0.28 -16.11
C PHE A 527 -6.02 0.90 -17.42
N SER A 528 -6.51 2.09 -17.79
CA SER A 528 -6.06 2.84 -18.96
C SER A 528 -4.58 3.18 -18.87
N ILE A 529 -4.14 3.80 -17.77
CA ILE A 529 -2.74 4.19 -17.57
C ILE A 529 -1.82 2.99 -17.78
N LEU A 530 -2.08 1.87 -17.09
CA LEU A 530 -1.22 0.71 -17.15
C LEU A 530 -1.24 0.00 -18.52
N MET A 531 -2.29 0.21 -19.35
CA MET A 531 -2.37 -0.35 -20.70
C MET A 531 -1.21 0.09 -21.60
N LEU A 532 -0.65 1.29 -21.38
CA LEU A 532 0.50 1.76 -22.13
C LEU A 532 1.72 0.82 -21.98
N ASN A 533 1.92 0.18 -20.82
CA ASN A 533 2.99 -0.81 -20.64
C ASN A 533 2.77 -2.05 -21.53
N ALA A 534 1.52 -2.51 -21.67
CA ALA A 534 1.19 -3.63 -22.54
C ALA A 534 1.40 -3.26 -24.02
N LEU A 535 1.03 -2.06 -24.46
CA LEU A 535 1.17 -1.63 -25.85
C LEU A 535 2.63 -1.60 -26.34
N ILE A 536 3.61 -1.41 -25.45
CA ILE A 536 5.04 -1.43 -25.80
C ILE A 536 5.75 -2.76 -25.43
N GLY A 537 5.05 -3.69 -24.75
CA GLY A 537 5.59 -5.01 -24.40
C GLY A 537 6.78 -4.97 -23.42
N ASN A 538 6.80 -4.03 -22.46
CA ASN A 538 7.95 -3.83 -21.57
C ASN A 538 8.01 -4.77 -20.35
N ILE A 539 7.03 -5.65 -20.16
CA ILE A 539 6.92 -6.49 -18.97
C ILE A 539 8.03 -7.55 -18.99
N ASN A 540 8.63 -7.82 -17.81
CA ASN A 540 9.75 -8.76 -17.61
C ASN A 540 11.10 -8.35 -18.26
N ALA A 541 11.13 -7.34 -19.12
CA ALA A 541 12.34 -6.84 -19.76
C ALA A 541 13.18 -6.02 -18.77
N LYS A 542 14.51 -6.14 -18.84
CA LYS A 542 15.42 -5.27 -18.06
C LYS A 542 15.23 -3.80 -18.48
N GLY A 543 15.02 -2.91 -17.51
CA GLY A 543 14.62 -1.52 -17.75
C GLY A 543 13.14 -1.30 -18.02
N GLY A 544 12.34 -2.38 -18.07
CA GLY A 544 10.89 -2.35 -18.23
C GLY A 544 10.12 -2.44 -16.92
N ALA A 545 8.88 -2.91 -16.99
CA ALA A 545 7.98 -3.03 -15.85
C ALA A 545 8.20 -4.33 -15.07
N MET A 546 8.44 -4.21 -13.77
CA MET A 546 8.86 -5.31 -12.89
C MET A 546 7.77 -5.81 -11.95
N ALA A 547 7.55 -7.12 -11.97
CA ALA A 547 6.78 -7.83 -10.95
C ALA A 547 7.64 -8.05 -9.69
N LYS A 548 7.00 -8.18 -8.52
CA LYS A 548 7.74 -8.50 -7.29
C LYS A 548 8.34 -9.91 -7.34
N ALA A 549 9.54 -10.07 -6.80
CA ALA A 549 10.12 -11.41 -6.55
C ALA A 549 9.41 -12.18 -5.42
N GLY A 550 8.76 -11.45 -4.51
CA GLY A 550 8.02 -11.99 -3.36
C GLY A 550 8.91 -12.36 -2.18
N GLY A 551 8.32 -13.03 -1.20
CA GLY A 551 8.99 -13.43 0.04
C GLY A 551 9.36 -14.91 0.10
N TYR A 552 10.01 -15.27 1.18
CA TYR A 552 10.14 -16.65 1.65
C TYR A 552 8.95 -16.96 2.55
N PRO A 553 8.26 -18.10 2.38
CA PRO A 553 7.10 -18.43 3.20
C PRO A 553 7.53 -18.78 4.65
N THR A 554 6.78 -18.27 5.64
CA THR A 554 7.12 -18.41 7.07
C THR A 554 6.04 -19.20 7.83
N SER A 555 4.80 -18.71 7.84
CA SER A 555 3.65 -19.30 8.56
C SER A 555 2.82 -20.26 7.69
N VAL A 556 3.48 -21.22 7.03
CA VAL A 556 2.86 -22.20 6.13
C VAL A 556 3.13 -23.65 6.58
N ALA A 557 2.78 -24.64 5.74
CA ALA A 557 3.29 -26.00 5.85
C ALA A 557 4.80 -25.99 5.50
N GLY A 558 5.61 -25.61 6.48
CA GLY A 558 7.01 -25.24 6.28
C GLY A 558 8.00 -26.38 6.50
N PRO A 559 9.29 -26.08 6.36
CA PRO A 559 10.34 -27.09 6.44
C PRO A 559 10.64 -27.59 7.86
N ARG A 560 10.10 -26.96 8.90
CA ARG A 560 10.25 -27.41 10.30
C ARG A 560 8.91 -27.61 10.98
N TYR A 561 7.99 -26.70 10.73
CA TYR A 561 6.69 -26.62 11.40
C TYR A 561 5.55 -26.44 10.39
N ASP A 562 4.43 -27.12 10.63
CA ASP A 562 3.19 -26.96 9.88
C ASP A 562 2.22 -26.05 10.64
N PHE A 563 2.05 -24.82 10.16
CA PHE A 563 1.09 -23.85 10.70
C PHE A 563 -0.34 -24.07 10.18
N THR A 564 -0.54 -24.92 9.17
CA THR A 564 -1.79 -24.98 8.41
C THR A 564 -2.81 -25.94 9.00
N LYS A 565 -2.42 -26.83 9.92
CA LYS A 565 -3.29 -27.87 10.49
C LYS A 565 -3.30 -27.79 12.01
N PHE A 566 -4.50 -27.83 12.60
CA PHE A 566 -4.70 -27.91 14.06
C PHE A 566 -6.11 -28.44 14.37
N LYS A 567 -6.31 -29.01 15.56
CA LYS A 567 -7.61 -29.50 16.02
C LYS A 567 -8.59 -28.35 16.20
N GLY A 568 -9.83 -28.51 15.72
CA GLY A 568 -10.86 -27.47 15.81
C GLY A 568 -10.70 -26.33 14.80
N LYS A 569 -9.89 -26.52 13.75
CA LYS A 569 -9.74 -25.53 12.67
C LYS A 569 -11.06 -25.31 11.94
N THR A 570 -11.53 -24.07 11.96
CA THR A 570 -12.74 -23.63 11.26
C THR A 570 -12.40 -23.13 9.85
N LYS A 571 -13.37 -23.26 8.93
CA LYS A 571 -13.34 -22.64 7.60
C LYS A 571 -14.43 -21.57 7.56
N PRO A 572 -14.10 -20.29 7.32
CA PRO A 572 -15.11 -19.23 7.29
C PRO A 572 -16.03 -19.39 6.07
N GLN A 573 -17.34 -19.16 6.27
CA GLN A 573 -18.38 -19.38 5.26
C GLN A 573 -19.26 -18.13 5.08
N GLY A 574 -20.02 -18.12 3.98
CA GLY A 574 -21.01 -17.09 3.67
C GLY A 574 -20.48 -15.89 2.86
N VAL A 575 -21.34 -14.88 2.72
CA VAL A 575 -21.07 -13.60 2.05
C VAL A 575 -20.32 -12.66 3.00
N PHE A 576 -19.28 -11.98 2.49
CA PHE A 576 -18.64 -10.88 3.23
C PHE A 576 -19.64 -9.77 3.47
N LEU A 577 -19.61 -9.16 4.65
CA LEU A 577 -20.48 -8.05 5.02
C LEU A 577 -20.40 -6.88 4.02
N SER A 578 -19.25 -6.70 3.34
CA SER A 578 -19.06 -5.70 2.28
C SER A 578 -19.59 -6.12 0.90
N ARG A 579 -20.33 -7.24 0.80
CA ARG A 579 -20.87 -7.79 -0.46
C ARG A 579 -19.82 -8.04 -1.54
N SER A 580 -18.58 -8.28 -1.14
CA SER A 580 -17.44 -8.45 -2.04
C SER A 580 -17.17 -9.93 -2.33
N LYS A 581 -16.52 -10.24 -3.47
CA LYS A 581 -16.22 -11.62 -3.90
C LYS A 581 -17.44 -12.56 -4.02
N PHE A 582 -18.65 -12.02 -4.15
CA PHE A 582 -19.86 -12.82 -4.33
C PHE A 582 -20.71 -12.28 -5.49
N PRO A 583 -21.03 -13.10 -6.51
CA PRO A 583 -21.89 -12.69 -7.61
C PRO A 583 -23.35 -12.59 -7.16
N TYR A 584 -23.95 -11.40 -7.31
CA TYR A 584 -25.33 -11.13 -6.88
C TYR A 584 -26.36 -12.08 -7.51
N HIS A 585 -26.19 -12.46 -8.78
CA HIS A 585 -27.10 -13.38 -9.46
C HIS A 585 -27.17 -14.80 -8.84
N LYS A 586 -26.23 -15.15 -7.95
CA LYS A 586 -26.27 -16.42 -7.20
C LYS A 586 -27.03 -16.33 -5.88
N THR A 587 -27.41 -15.12 -5.44
CA THR A 587 -28.14 -14.91 -4.18
C THR A 587 -29.57 -15.44 -4.24
N SER A 588 -30.08 -15.81 -3.08
CA SER A 588 -31.48 -16.17 -2.87
C SER A 588 -32.39 -14.97 -3.15
N GLU A 589 -31.95 -13.76 -2.81
CA GLU A 589 -32.61 -12.50 -3.15
C GLU A 589 -32.84 -12.35 -4.67
N TYR A 590 -31.77 -12.47 -5.47
CA TYR A 590 -31.87 -12.39 -6.93
C TYR A 590 -32.85 -13.41 -7.50
N LYS A 591 -32.72 -14.68 -7.08
CA LYS A 591 -33.57 -15.77 -7.56
C LYS A 591 -35.05 -15.52 -7.24
N ARG A 592 -35.36 -15.02 -6.04
CA ARG A 592 -36.73 -14.66 -5.65
C ARG A 592 -37.29 -13.54 -6.51
N ARG A 593 -36.53 -12.45 -6.74
CA ARG A 593 -36.98 -11.32 -7.57
C ARG A 593 -37.26 -11.75 -9.01
N VAL A 594 -36.34 -12.50 -9.61
CA VAL A 594 -36.51 -13.02 -10.98
C VAL A 594 -37.70 -13.97 -11.07
N ALA A 595 -37.87 -14.89 -10.11
CA ALA A 595 -39.02 -15.80 -10.09
C ALA A 595 -40.36 -15.06 -9.90
N ALA A 596 -40.36 -13.91 -9.24
CA ALA A 596 -41.52 -13.03 -9.10
C ALA A 596 -41.80 -12.14 -10.33
N GLY A 597 -40.96 -12.19 -11.37
CA GLY A 597 -41.06 -11.29 -12.53
C GLY A 597 -40.63 -9.85 -12.25
N GLU A 598 -39.96 -9.60 -11.12
CA GLU A 598 -39.43 -8.30 -10.75
C GLU A 598 -38.04 -8.07 -11.37
N SER A 599 -37.71 -6.81 -11.67
CA SER A 599 -36.32 -6.46 -12.01
C SER A 599 -35.40 -6.81 -10.85
N PRO A 600 -34.28 -7.52 -11.07
CA PRO A 600 -33.28 -7.78 -10.03
C PRO A 600 -32.44 -6.54 -9.67
N TYR A 601 -32.58 -5.44 -10.41
CA TYR A 601 -31.84 -4.18 -10.21
C TYR A 601 -32.83 -3.00 -10.03
N PRO A 602 -32.48 -1.96 -9.25
CA PRO A 602 -31.26 -1.85 -8.43
C PRO A 602 -31.29 -2.79 -7.21
N THR A 603 -30.11 -3.11 -6.68
CA THR A 603 -29.94 -3.68 -5.33
C THR A 603 -29.94 -2.56 -4.28
N ARG A 604 -30.34 -2.87 -3.03
CA ARG A 604 -30.34 -1.88 -1.91
C ARG A 604 -28.98 -1.23 -1.66
N ALA A 605 -27.90 -1.98 -1.87
CA ALA A 605 -26.52 -1.51 -1.81
C ALA A 605 -25.68 -2.25 -2.87
N PRO A 606 -24.56 -1.67 -3.34
CA PRO A 606 -23.77 -2.26 -4.41
C PRO A 606 -23.12 -3.58 -3.97
N TRP A 607 -23.13 -4.54 -4.89
CA TRP A 607 -22.37 -5.78 -4.78
C TRP A 607 -21.12 -5.71 -5.67
N TYR A 608 -19.98 -6.09 -5.11
CA TYR A 608 -18.67 -5.98 -5.78
C TYR A 608 -18.04 -7.36 -6.03
N PRO A 609 -18.51 -8.12 -7.04
CA PRO A 609 -18.12 -9.52 -7.24
C PRO A 609 -16.63 -9.70 -7.56
N ILE A 610 -16.00 -8.69 -8.15
CA ILE A 610 -14.58 -8.72 -8.52
C ILE A 610 -13.68 -8.09 -7.45
N SER A 611 -14.24 -7.50 -6.38
CA SER A 611 -13.46 -6.81 -5.36
C SER A 611 -13.00 -7.67 -4.20
N ALA A 612 -11.85 -7.34 -3.61
CA ALA A 612 -11.46 -7.77 -2.27
C ALA A 612 -12.47 -7.26 -1.21
N PRO A 613 -12.51 -7.82 0.01
CA PRO A 613 -13.32 -7.28 1.10
C PRO A 613 -13.04 -5.79 1.37
N LEU A 614 -14.10 -5.00 1.49
CA LEU A 614 -14.04 -3.54 1.49
C LEU A 614 -14.39 -2.96 2.87
N LEU A 615 -13.39 -2.43 3.57
CA LEU A 615 -13.62 -1.73 4.84
C LEU A 615 -14.44 -0.43 4.64
N THR A 616 -14.42 0.16 3.44
CA THR A 616 -15.32 1.26 3.04
C THR A 616 -16.81 0.89 3.13
N GLU A 617 -17.15 -0.40 3.06
CA GLU A 617 -18.54 -0.89 3.11
C GLU A 617 -18.84 -1.72 4.37
N HIS A 618 -17.83 -2.30 5.03
CA HIS A 618 -18.07 -3.15 6.22
C HIS A 618 -18.80 -2.42 7.35
N LEU A 619 -18.39 -1.19 7.69
CA LEU A 619 -18.97 -0.47 8.83
C LEU A 619 -20.37 0.08 8.51
N SER A 620 -20.60 0.57 7.29
CA SER A 620 -21.94 0.99 6.87
C SER A 620 -22.90 -0.20 6.83
N ALA A 621 -22.48 -1.33 6.25
CA ALA A 621 -23.28 -2.56 6.23
C ALA A 621 -23.52 -3.15 7.63
N ALA A 622 -22.52 -3.09 8.52
CA ALA A 622 -22.64 -3.56 9.91
C ALA A 622 -23.80 -2.90 10.65
N ILE A 623 -24.02 -1.60 10.41
CA ILE A 623 -25.04 -0.78 11.08
C ILE A 623 -26.36 -0.79 10.29
N ASP A 624 -26.31 -0.64 8.97
CA ASP A 624 -27.49 -0.64 8.09
C ASP A 624 -28.24 -1.98 8.13
N GLY A 625 -27.51 -3.07 8.35
CA GLY A 625 -28.07 -4.41 8.49
C GLY A 625 -28.35 -5.12 7.17
N TYR A 626 -27.85 -4.60 6.06
CA TYR A 626 -27.82 -5.28 4.78
C TYR A 626 -26.36 -5.61 4.42
N PRO A 627 -26.00 -6.88 4.12
CA PRO A 627 -26.86 -8.06 4.16
C PRO A 627 -27.26 -8.52 5.58
N TYR A 628 -26.52 -8.13 6.62
CA TYR A 628 -26.82 -8.47 8.02
C TYR A 628 -26.13 -7.51 8.99
N ARG A 629 -26.57 -7.45 10.25
CA ARG A 629 -25.96 -6.60 11.30
C ARG A 629 -24.78 -7.26 12.00
N ALA A 630 -23.72 -6.50 12.26
CA ALA A 630 -22.67 -6.92 13.18
C ALA A 630 -23.07 -6.67 14.63
N LYS A 631 -22.55 -7.49 15.55
CA LYS A 631 -22.77 -7.38 17.00
C LYS A 631 -21.50 -6.98 17.74
N ALA A 632 -20.33 -7.37 17.21
CA ALA A 632 -19.03 -7.03 17.78
C ALA A 632 -18.04 -6.60 16.70
N TRP A 633 -17.14 -5.70 17.08
CA TRP A 633 -16.05 -5.23 16.25
C TRP A 633 -14.74 -5.25 17.04
N ILE A 634 -13.76 -6.02 16.55
CA ILE A 634 -12.37 -5.96 17.03
C ILE A 634 -11.53 -5.18 16.01
N ASN A 635 -10.96 -4.06 16.45
CA ASN A 635 -10.21 -3.14 15.61
C ASN A 635 -8.72 -3.13 15.99
N HIS A 636 -7.82 -3.48 15.07
CA HIS A 636 -6.38 -3.44 15.31
C HIS A 636 -5.69 -2.39 14.42
N MET A 637 -5.10 -1.37 15.07
CA MET A 637 -4.36 -0.26 14.47
C MET A 637 -5.09 0.49 13.33
N ALA A 638 -6.38 0.24 13.11
CA ALA A 638 -7.13 0.87 12.04
C ALA A 638 -7.86 2.10 12.56
N ASN A 639 -7.86 3.15 11.73
CA ASN A 639 -8.56 4.39 12.03
C ASN A 639 -9.47 4.80 10.87
N PRO A 640 -10.52 4.01 10.55
CA PRO A 640 -11.41 4.26 9.43
C PRO A 640 -12.18 5.58 9.53
N LEU A 641 -12.52 6.08 10.72
CA LEU A 641 -13.22 7.38 10.84
C LEU A 641 -12.34 8.56 10.39
N TYR A 642 -11.04 8.51 10.67
CA TYR A 642 -10.07 9.44 10.10
C TYR A 642 -9.77 9.15 8.62
N GLY A 643 -9.68 7.87 8.24
CA GLY A 643 -9.10 7.42 6.98
C GLY A 643 -10.07 7.35 5.79
N VAL A 644 -11.37 7.12 6.01
CA VAL A 644 -12.36 6.99 4.95
C VAL A 644 -13.07 8.35 4.75
N PRO A 645 -13.01 8.95 3.54
CA PRO A 645 -13.69 10.22 3.26
C PRO A 645 -15.19 10.16 3.58
N GLY A 646 -15.67 11.09 4.40
CA GLY A 646 -17.08 11.24 4.77
C GLY A 646 -17.61 10.22 5.79
N LEU A 647 -16.80 9.26 6.25
CA LEU A 647 -17.31 8.18 7.11
C LEU A 647 -17.68 8.67 8.51
N ASP A 648 -16.92 9.60 9.08
CA ASP A 648 -17.24 10.23 10.38
C ASP A 648 -18.60 10.93 10.32
N ASN A 649 -18.84 11.73 9.28
CA ASN A 649 -20.13 12.39 9.06
C ASN A 649 -21.28 11.39 8.87
N LEU A 650 -21.01 10.23 8.25
CA LEU A 650 -22.02 9.20 8.00
C LEU A 650 -22.39 8.39 9.25
N LEU A 651 -21.39 7.99 10.04
CA LEU A 651 -21.52 6.96 11.07
C LEU A 651 -21.04 7.37 12.47
N GLY A 652 -20.29 8.46 12.62
CA GLY A 652 -19.64 8.86 13.89
C GLY A 652 -20.63 8.93 15.06
N GLU A 653 -21.74 9.67 14.89
CA GLU A 653 -22.78 9.75 15.93
C GLU A 653 -23.52 8.42 16.15
N LYS A 654 -23.72 7.61 15.10
CA LYS A 654 -24.36 6.30 15.23
C LYS A 654 -23.52 5.32 16.04
N LEU A 655 -22.20 5.35 15.85
CA LEU A 655 -21.27 4.47 16.54
C LEU A 655 -21.17 4.74 18.05
N LYS A 656 -21.59 5.93 18.51
CA LYS A 656 -21.70 6.26 19.93
C LYS A 656 -22.82 5.48 20.63
N ASP A 657 -23.84 5.05 19.90
CA ASP A 657 -24.97 4.30 20.44
C ASP A 657 -24.69 2.78 20.39
N PRO A 658 -24.55 2.10 21.54
CA PRO A 658 -24.29 0.65 21.60
C PRO A 658 -25.41 -0.19 20.97
N LYS A 659 -26.62 0.36 20.76
CA LYS A 659 -27.70 -0.32 20.04
C LYS A 659 -27.43 -0.44 18.54
N GLN A 660 -26.56 0.41 17.98
CA GLN A 660 -26.16 0.32 16.57
C GLN A 660 -25.10 -0.75 16.35
N LEU A 661 -24.15 -0.87 17.28
CA LEU A 661 -23.09 -1.88 17.28
C LEU A 661 -22.71 -2.20 18.73
N GLY A 662 -22.97 -3.44 19.15
CA GLY A 662 -22.96 -3.87 20.55
C GLY A 662 -21.62 -3.69 21.26
N LEU A 663 -20.59 -4.41 20.81
CA LEU A 663 -19.25 -4.41 21.44
C LEU A 663 -18.19 -3.87 20.48
N ILE A 664 -17.38 -2.90 20.92
CA ILE A 664 -16.22 -2.38 20.18
C ILE A 664 -14.96 -2.54 21.03
N VAL A 665 -14.03 -3.36 20.58
CA VAL A 665 -12.73 -3.58 21.21
C VAL A 665 -11.64 -3.08 20.27
N SER A 666 -10.80 -2.16 20.71
CA SER A 666 -9.64 -1.74 19.93
C SER A 666 -8.33 -2.19 20.55
N ILE A 667 -7.41 -2.66 19.70
CA ILE A 667 -6.05 -3.06 20.04
C ILE A 667 -5.13 -2.02 19.39
N ASP A 668 -4.58 -1.12 20.20
CA ASP A 668 -3.83 0.03 19.72
C ASP A 668 -2.83 0.50 20.79
N ALA A 669 -1.85 1.30 20.40
CA ALA A 669 -0.91 1.95 21.32
C ALA A 669 -1.37 3.36 21.70
N PHE A 670 -2.36 3.92 20.99
CA PHE A 670 -2.84 5.30 21.18
C PHE A 670 -4.36 5.40 21.05
N ILE A 671 -4.94 6.42 21.71
CA ILE A 671 -6.34 6.80 21.49
C ILE A 671 -6.41 7.68 20.23
N ASN A 672 -7.13 7.22 19.21
CA ASN A 672 -7.35 7.88 17.92
C ASN A 672 -8.87 8.05 17.67
N GLU A 673 -9.24 8.70 16.57
CA GLU A 673 -10.63 9.07 16.24
C GLU A 673 -11.59 7.87 16.26
N THR A 674 -11.10 6.68 15.86
CA THR A 674 -11.91 5.46 15.92
C THR A 674 -11.89 4.82 17.31
N THR A 675 -10.71 4.73 17.94
CA THR A 675 -10.59 4.03 19.23
C THR A 675 -11.21 4.81 20.39
N ALA A 676 -11.38 6.14 20.25
CA ALA A 676 -12.14 6.98 21.16
C ALA A 676 -13.62 6.56 21.32
N LEU A 677 -14.16 5.80 20.36
CA LEU A 677 -15.52 5.25 20.41
C LEU A 677 -15.57 3.80 20.92
N SER A 678 -14.44 3.22 21.32
CA SER A 678 -14.40 1.83 21.78
C SER A 678 -14.93 1.67 23.19
N ASP A 679 -15.40 0.47 23.49
CA ASP A 679 -15.77 0.06 24.85
C ASP A 679 -14.53 -0.34 25.66
N TYR A 680 -13.61 -1.04 24.99
CA TYR A 680 -12.34 -1.49 25.57
C TYR A 680 -11.15 -1.13 24.69
N LEU A 681 -10.04 -0.78 25.33
CA LEU A 681 -8.73 -0.62 24.70
C LEU A 681 -7.75 -1.64 25.27
N VAL A 682 -7.18 -2.44 24.38
CA VAL A 682 -6.08 -3.36 24.68
C VAL A 682 -4.78 -2.65 24.32
N PRO A 683 -3.86 -2.40 25.29
CA PRO A 683 -2.62 -1.68 25.01
C PRO A 683 -1.70 -2.55 24.14
N ASP A 684 -1.28 -2.01 23.01
CA ASP A 684 -0.34 -2.70 22.11
C ASP A 684 1.08 -2.09 22.15
N THR A 685 1.99 -2.88 21.63
CA THR A 685 3.41 -2.55 21.45
C THR A 685 3.63 -1.56 20.31
N VAL A 686 4.69 -0.75 20.41
CA VAL A 686 5.11 0.15 19.31
C VAL A 686 6.31 -0.42 18.55
N THR A 687 6.93 0.37 17.66
CA THR A 687 7.74 -0.19 16.57
C THR A 687 8.87 -1.12 16.96
N TYR A 688 9.56 -0.85 18.06
CA TYR A 688 10.75 -1.58 18.45
C TYR A 688 10.52 -2.61 19.55
N GLU A 689 9.25 -2.79 19.95
CA GLU A 689 8.79 -3.67 21.03
C GLU A 689 8.00 -4.88 20.52
N SER A 690 7.78 -4.98 19.20
CA SER A 690 6.84 -5.92 18.58
C SER A 690 7.52 -6.97 17.72
N TRP A 691 6.93 -8.16 17.68
CA TRP A 691 7.30 -9.23 16.74
C TRP A 691 6.71 -8.99 15.35
N GLY A 692 7.36 -9.45 14.28
CA GLY A 692 6.75 -9.37 12.94
C GLY A 692 7.62 -9.96 11.82
N MET A 693 6.98 -10.54 10.81
CA MET A 693 7.63 -11.00 9.58
C MET A 693 6.95 -10.43 8.35
N ALA A 694 7.66 -9.59 7.61
CA ALA A 694 7.11 -8.90 6.46
C ALA A 694 7.85 -9.21 5.16
N THR A 695 7.09 -9.35 4.08
CA THR A 695 7.64 -9.32 2.73
C THR A 695 7.77 -7.86 2.29
N PRO A 696 8.87 -7.44 1.64
CA PRO A 696 8.93 -6.10 1.09
C PRO A 696 7.82 -5.87 0.06
N TRP A 697 7.48 -4.60 -0.13
CA TRP A 697 6.55 -4.20 -1.17
C TRP A 697 7.07 -4.51 -2.59
N HIS A 698 6.22 -4.28 -3.59
CA HIS A 698 6.60 -4.38 -5.00
C HIS A 698 7.80 -3.46 -5.33
N GLY A 699 8.44 -3.67 -6.49
CA GLY A 699 9.64 -2.94 -6.87
C GLY A 699 10.96 -3.56 -6.39
N VAL A 700 10.93 -4.60 -5.54
CA VAL A 700 12.14 -5.37 -5.18
C VAL A 700 12.31 -6.57 -6.12
N ALA A 701 13.45 -6.61 -6.82
CA ALA A 701 13.78 -7.60 -7.84
C ALA A 701 14.23 -8.96 -7.29
N THR A 702 14.50 -9.05 -5.98
CA THR A 702 15.01 -10.24 -5.30
C THR A 702 14.12 -10.65 -4.13
N LYS A 703 14.17 -11.93 -3.74
CA LYS A 703 13.38 -12.40 -2.61
C LYS A 703 13.90 -11.84 -1.30
N ALA A 704 12.99 -11.42 -0.44
CA ALA A 704 13.33 -10.96 0.89
C ALA A 704 12.21 -11.15 1.92
N ILE A 705 12.59 -11.35 3.17
CA ILE A 705 11.72 -11.23 4.35
C ILE A 705 12.46 -10.38 5.39
N THR A 706 11.79 -9.37 5.92
CA THR A 706 12.25 -8.58 7.05
C THR A 706 11.71 -9.20 8.34
N ALA A 707 12.59 -9.44 9.30
CA ALA A 707 12.24 -9.98 10.60
C ALA A 707 12.36 -8.89 11.67
N ARG A 708 11.34 -8.80 12.53
CA ARG A 708 11.27 -7.87 13.66
C ARG A 708 11.04 -8.66 14.94
N TRP A 709 11.72 -8.23 16.00
CA TRP A 709 11.60 -8.76 17.35
C TRP A 709 11.67 -7.60 18.36
N PRO A 710 11.21 -7.79 19.61
CA PRO A 710 11.30 -6.78 20.66
C PRO A 710 12.77 -6.50 21.04
N ILE A 711 13.36 -5.46 20.47
CA ILE A 711 14.78 -5.09 20.69
C ILE A 711 14.99 -4.26 21.96
N VAL A 712 13.90 -3.73 22.50
CA VAL A 712 13.77 -3.01 23.78
C VAL A 712 12.58 -3.59 24.55
N GLU A 713 12.59 -3.41 25.86
CA GLU A 713 11.49 -3.91 26.70
C GLU A 713 10.17 -3.18 26.38
N PRO A 714 9.07 -3.93 26.13
CA PRO A 714 7.75 -3.33 26.00
C PRO A 714 7.34 -2.56 27.26
N LYS A 715 6.82 -1.34 27.09
CA LYS A 715 6.26 -0.55 28.20
C LYS A 715 4.81 -0.90 28.57
N THR A 716 4.20 -1.85 27.88
CA THR A 716 2.86 -2.33 28.23
C THR A 716 2.91 -3.10 29.55
N SER A 717 1.81 -3.07 30.29
CA SER A 717 1.66 -3.84 31.52
C SER A 717 1.79 -5.33 31.25
N ARG A 718 2.09 -6.09 32.31
CA ARG A 718 2.24 -7.53 32.22
C ARG A 718 0.96 -8.24 32.64
N THR A 719 0.72 -9.39 32.02
CA THR A 719 -0.23 -10.41 32.49
C THR A 719 0.27 -11.02 33.81
N GLN A 720 -0.60 -11.76 34.52
CA GLN A 720 -0.21 -12.45 35.77
C GLN A 720 0.96 -13.43 35.60
N ASP A 721 1.12 -14.03 34.42
CA ASP A 721 2.23 -14.93 34.09
C ASP A 721 3.49 -14.21 33.55
N GLY A 722 3.51 -12.87 33.62
CA GLY A 722 4.68 -12.04 33.35
C GLY A 722 4.91 -11.69 31.87
N ARG A 723 4.04 -12.10 30.95
CA ARG A 723 4.11 -11.72 29.53
C ARG A 723 3.67 -10.26 29.36
N ALA A 724 4.26 -9.55 28.40
CA ALA A 724 3.77 -8.23 28.02
C ALA A 724 2.38 -8.34 27.38
N ILE A 725 1.44 -7.46 27.74
CA ILE A 725 0.17 -7.34 27.05
C ILE A 725 0.43 -6.75 25.66
N ASN A 726 -0.06 -7.45 24.64
CA ASN A 726 0.07 -7.08 23.23
C ASN A 726 -1.00 -7.82 22.41
N LEU A 727 -1.05 -7.52 21.11
CA LEU A 727 -1.94 -8.16 20.14
C LEU A 727 -1.94 -9.70 20.24
N GLU A 728 -0.76 -10.31 20.22
CA GLU A 728 -0.59 -11.76 20.14
C GLU A 728 -1.12 -12.45 21.38
N ASN A 729 -0.69 -11.99 22.55
CA ASN A 729 -1.08 -12.58 23.82
C ASN A 729 -2.58 -12.36 24.10
N PHE A 730 -3.15 -11.21 23.70
CA PHE A 730 -4.59 -10.97 23.75
C PHE A 730 -5.38 -12.04 22.99
N PHE A 731 -5.03 -12.31 21.72
CA PHE A 731 -5.75 -13.32 20.94
C PHE A 731 -5.50 -14.75 21.42
N ILE A 732 -4.29 -15.05 21.90
CA ILE A 732 -3.98 -16.35 22.50
C ILE A 732 -4.87 -16.61 23.71
N ASP A 733 -4.96 -15.65 24.63
CA ASP A 733 -5.70 -15.81 25.88
C ASP A 733 -7.21 -15.76 25.63
N LEU A 734 -7.69 -14.87 24.76
CA LEU A 734 -9.09 -14.83 24.33
C LEU A 734 -9.53 -16.16 23.69
N ALA A 735 -8.70 -16.73 22.82
CA ALA A 735 -8.99 -18.03 22.19
C ALA A 735 -9.02 -19.16 23.21
N LYS A 736 -8.11 -19.17 24.20
CA LYS A 736 -8.11 -20.16 25.29
C LYS A 736 -9.37 -20.06 26.14
N THR A 737 -9.77 -18.86 26.55
CA THR A 737 -10.98 -18.62 27.35
C THR A 737 -12.25 -19.03 26.61
N LEU A 738 -12.31 -18.80 25.30
CA LEU A 738 -13.40 -19.24 24.42
C LEU A 738 -13.37 -20.75 24.11
N GLY A 739 -12.30 -21.47 24.44
CA GLY A 739 -12.14 -22.88 24.11
C GLY A 739 -11.90 -23.15 22.61
N LEU A 740 -11.23 -22.23 21.91
CA LEU A 740 -11.03 -22.30 20.47
C LEU A 740 -9.79 -23.10 20.08
N GLY A 741 -9.86 -23.80 18.95
CA GLY A 741 -8.69 -24.39 18.32
C GLY A 741 -7.74 -23.33 17.74
N GLY A 742 -6.46 -23.68 17.59
CA GLY A 742 -5.47 -22.85 16.88
C GLY A 742 -4.50 -22.11 17.80
N PHE A 743 -4.80 -22.02 19.09
CA PHE A 743 -3.93 -21.50 20.16
C PHE A 743 -3.96 -22.45 21.36
N GLY A 744 -3.00 -22.33 22.29
CA GLY A 744 -2.84 -23.28 23.39
C GLY A 744 -2.05 -24.53 22.98
N ASP A 745 -2.33 -25.66 23.62
CA ASP A 745 -1.57 -26.90 23.43
C ASP A 745 -1.87 -27.58 22.08
N ASN A 746 -0.86 -28.28 21.55
CA ASN A 746 -1.00 -29.16 20.38
C ASN A 746 -1.55 -28.48 19.11
N VAL A 747 -0.97 -27.34 18.72
CA VAL A 747 -1.46 -26.50 17.62
C VAL A 747 -0.51 -26.37 16.44
N ILE A 748 0.78 -26.68 16.61
CA ILE A 748 1.77 -26.72 15.55
C ILE A 748 2.42 -28.11 15.57
N LYS A 749 2.44 -28.79 14.42
CA LYS A 749 3.11 -30.08 14.28
C LYS A 749 4.51 -29.87 13.69
N ASP A 750 5.53 -30.49 14.28
CA ASP A 750 6.86 -30.55 13.67
C ASP A 750 6.96 -31.68 12.64
N ARG A 751 8.08 -31.74 11.90
CA ARG A 751 8.30 -32.78 10.88
C ARG A 751 8.41 -34.21 11.44
N GLN A 752 8.75 -34.37 12.71
CA GLN A 752 8.79 -35.67 13.38
C GLN A 752 7.39 -36.10 13.88
N GLY A 753 6.41 -35.20 13.75
CA GLY A 753 5.04 -35.43 14.14
C GLY A 753 4.73 -35.05 15.59
N ASN A 754 5.67 -34.44 16.31
CA ASN A 754 5.45 -33.95 17.66
C ASN A 754 4.61 -32.67 17.62
N TRP A 755 3.74 -32.54 18.61
CA TRP A 755 2.87 -31.40 18.76
C TRP A 755 3.50 -30.34 19.68
N HIS A 756 3.37 -29.08 19.29
CA HIS A 756 3.87 -27.90 19.99
C HIS A 756 2.73 -26.92 20.25
N GLY A 757 2.80 -26.22 21.38
CA GLY A 757 1.82 -25.20 21.76
C GLY A 757 2.12 -23.80 21.18
N ILE A 758 1.11 -22.93 21.22
CA ILE A 758 1.25 -21.47 21.09
C ILE A 758 0.68 -20.85 22.36
N HIS A 759 1.55 -20.48 23.30
CA HIS A 759 1.17 -19.84 24.56
C HIS A 759 1.66 -18.40 24.66
N SER A 760 2.51 -17.98 23.72
CA SER A 760 3.16 -16.68 23.69
C SER A 760 3.43 -16.22 22.26
N ALA A 761 3.77 -14.94 22.07
CA ALA A 761 4.21 -14.42 20.77
C ALA A 761 5.50 -15.14 20.30
N GLU A 762 6.42 -15.38 21.23
CA GLU A 762 7.69 -16.07 21.04
C GLU A 762 7.49 -17.46 20.41
N ASP A 763 6.51 -18.22 20.92
CA ASP A 763 6.18 -19.55 20.41
C ASP A 763 5.84 -19.56 18.92
N PHE A 764 5.11 -18.54 18.48
CA PHE A 764 4.68 -18.39 17.10
C PHE A 764 5.83 -17.91 16.21
N TYR A 765 6.47 -16.81 16.58
CA TYR A 765 7.44 -16.14 15.71
C TYR A 765 8.77 -16.86 15.62
N LEU A 766 9.26 -17.48 16.69
CA LEU A 766 10.51 -18.25 16.62
C LEU A 766 10.36 -19.51 15.76
N ARG A 767 9.22 -20.21 15.86
CA ARG A 767 8.91 -21.35 14.98
C ARG A 767 8.68 -20.92 13.53
N SER A 768 8.07 -19.76 13.31
CA SER A 768 7.96 -19.15 11.98
C SER A 768 9.34 -18.79 11.41
N ALA A 769 10.27 -18.33 12.26
CA ALA A 769 11.64 -18.02 11.89
C ALA A 769 12.43 -19.29 11.56
N ALA A 770 12.19 -20.39 12.25
CA ALA A 770 12.78 -21.68 11.93
C ALA A 770 12.34 -22.17 10.54
N ASN A 771 11.07 -21.98 10.16
CA ASN A 771 10.64 -22.24 8.78
C ASN A 771 11.41 -21.36 7.77
N LEU A 772 11.54 -20.06 8.05
CA LEU A 772 12.31 -19.13 7.22
C LEU A 772 13.79 -19.52 7.11
N ALA A 773 14.39 -19.99 8.19
CA ALA A 773 15.81 -20.34 8.26
C ALA A 773 16.16 -21.62 7.49
N PHE A 774 15.20 -22.52 7.26
CA PHE A 774 15.42 -23.81 6.58
C PHE A 774 14.84 -23.90 5.17
N VAL A 775 14.02 -22.93 4.72
CA VAL A 775 13.41 -23.00 3.39
C VAL A 775 14.46 -22.91 2.27
N LYS A 776 14.28 -23.64 1.16
CA LYS A 776 15.17 -23.66 -0.02
C LYS A 776 16.67 -23.79 0.32
N GLY A 777 17.08 -24.89 0.95
CA GLY A 777 18.49 -25.15 1.32
C GLY A 777 18.95 -24.50 2.62
N GLY A 778 18.10 -23.66 3.22
CA GLY A 778 18.36 -23.00 4.51
C GLY A 778 19.45 -21.93 4.47
N VAL A 779 19.80 -21.43 5.66
CA VAL A 779 20.87 -20.45 5.88
C VAL A 779 22.05 -21.08 6.65
N PRO A 780 23.23 -20.44 6.67
CA PRO A 780 24.34 -20.84 7.54
C PRO A 780 23.96 -20.78 9.03
N ASN A 781 24.80 -21.39 9.86
CA ASN A 781 24.74 -21.17 11.31
C ASN A 781 25.33 -19.80 11.62
N VAL A 782 24.82 -19.17 12.68
CA VAL A 782 25.39 -17.92 13.21
C VAL A 782 26.72 -18.21 13.90
N ASP A 783 27.67 -17.28 13.77
CA ASP A 783 28.89 -17.26 14.56
C ASP A 783 28.69 -16.44 15.84
N ALA A 784 29.46 -16.73 16.90
CA ALA A 784 29.34 -16.04 18.18
C ALA A 784 29.53 -14.51 18.06
N GLU A 785 30.43 -14.07 17.17
CA GLU A 785 30.67 -12.64 16.94
C GLU A 785 29.44 -11.94 16.35
N ASP A 786 28.72 -12.60 15.43
CA ASP A 786 27.50 -12.04 14.83
C ASP A 786 26.39 -11.85 15.87
N ILE A 787 26.29 -12.73 16.88
CA ILE A 787 25.33 -12.58 17.99
C ILE A 787 25.61 -11.30 18.77
N VAL A 788 26.89 -11.04 19.10
CA VAL A 788 27.31 -9.86 19.88
C VAL A 788 27.11 -8.58 19.05
N TRP A 789 27.59 -8.55 17.81
CA TRP A 789 27.49 -7.36 16.95
C TRP A 789 26.07 -6.98 16.55
N SER A 790 25.12 -7.92 16.66
CA SER A 790 23.70 -7.69 16.37
C SER A 790 22.80 -7.61 17.61
N GLY A 791 23.40 -7.58 18.81
CA GLY A 791 22.69 -7.39 20.08
C GLY A 791 21.71 -8.52 20.42
N LEU A 792 21.91 -9.72 19.86
CA LEU A 792 20.99 -10.85 20.02
C LEU A 792 21.13 -11.60 21.35
N GLU A 793 22.11 -11.26 22.17
CA GLU A 793 22.35 -11.91 23.48
C GLU A 793 21.08 -11.95 24.34
N ARG A 794 20.24 -10.90 24.29
CA ARG A 794 18.94 -10.85 24.98
C ARG A 794 17.92 -11.87 24.48
N LEU A 795 17.98 -12.24 23.21
CA LEU A 795 17.00 -13.13 22.59
C LEU A 795 17.42 -14.60 22.67
N VAL A 796 18.72 -14.90 22.77
CA VAL A 796 19.26 -16.27 22.83
C VAL A 796 18.61 -17.15 23.92
N PRO A 797 18.40 -16.69 25.17
CA PRO A 797 17.73 -17.52 26.19
C PRO A 797 16.32 -17.95 25.79
N VAL A 798 15.56 -17.05 25.17
CA VAL A 798 14.20 -17.32 24.69
C VAL A 798 14.22 -18.28 23.49
N MET A 799 15.21 -18.15 22.60
CA MET A 799 15.39 -19.10 21.50
C MET A 799 15.70 -20.51 22.01
N ASN A 800 16.62 -20.65 22.97
CA ASN A 800 16.99 -21.95 23.54
C ASN A 800 15.82 -22.62 24.27
N LYS A 801 14.91 -21.83 24.86
CA LYS A 801 13.68 -22.36 25.47
C LYS A 801 12.68 -22.87 24.44
N THR A 802 12.64 -22.27 23.24
CA THR A 802 11.55 -22.47 22.27
C THR A 802 11.93 -23.40 21.13
N LEU A 803 13.20 -23.40 20.72
CA LEU A 803 13.71 -24.05 19.51
C LEU A 803 14.70 -25.16 19.84
N LYS A 804 14.86 -26.11 18.91
CA LYS A 804 15.93 -27.10 19.01
C LYS A 804 17.30 -26.42 18.79
N PRO A 805 18.40 -26.94 19.36
CA PRO A 805 19.72 -26.30 19.25
C PRO A 805 20.15 -26.00 17.80
N GLU A 806 19.88 -26.91 16.86
CA GLU A 806 20.21 -26.72 15.45
C GLU A 806 19.34 -25.66 14.76
N GLU A 807 18.12 -25.45 15.26
CA GLU A 807 17.22 -24.42 14.76
C GLU A 807 17.63 -23.04 15.28
N MET A 808 17.99 -22.97 16.56
CA MET A 808 18.42 -21.73 17.22
C MET A 808 19.57 -21.07 16.45
N LEU A 809 20.62 -21.81 16.09
CA LEU A 809 21.78 -21.26 15.39
C LEU A 809 21.43 -20.62 14.05
N LYS A 810 20.50 -21.22 13.29
CA LYS A 810 20.07 -20.68 11.99
C LYS A 810 19.04 -19.57 12.13
N VAL A 811 18.20 -19.62 13.16
CA VAL A 811 17.25 -18.54 13.48
C VAL A 811 18.01 -17.29 13.93
N ALA A 812 19.02 -17.43 14.78
CA ALA A 812 19.90 -16.34 15.17
C ALA A 812 20.62 -15.72 13.95
N TYR A 813 21.04 -16.52 12.96
CA TYR A 813 21.63 -16.01 11.72
C TYR A 813 20.70 -15.05 10.96
N ILE A 814 19.40 -15.38 10.90
CA ILE A 814 18.36 -14.54 10.30
C ILE A 814 18.21 -13.22 11.06
N PHE A 815 18.03 -13.30 12.38
CA PHE A 815 17.82 -12.10 13.20
C PHE A 815 19.06 -11.21 13.25
N ALA A 816 20.27 -11.77 13.19
CA ALA A 816 21.53 -11.01 13.21
C ALA A 816 21.67 -10.09 11.99
N ARG A 817 20.99 -10.44 10.90
CA ARG A 817 20.94 -9.68 9.64
C ARG A 817 19.62 -8.93 9.47
N GLY A 818 18.66 -9.08 10.40
CA GLY A 818 17.34 -8.45 10.35
C GLY A 818 16.36 -9.07 9.35
N GLY A 819 16.60 -10.32 8.92
CA GLY A 819 15.78 -11.01 7.94
C GLY A 819 16.54 -11.98 7.04
N ARG A 820 15.91 -12.37 5.93
CA ARG A 820 16.51 -13.21 4.88
C ARG A 820 16.48 -12.47 3.56
N PHE A 821 17.62 -12.31 2.90
CA PHE A 821 17.74 -11.56 1.66
C PHE A 821 18.46 -12.37 0.59
N GLU A 822 17.90 -12.41 -0.61
CA GLU A 822 18.58 -12.95 -1.79
C GLU A 822 19.57 -11.93 -2.36
N ASP A 823 20.70 -12.41 -2.83
CA ASP A 823 21.76 -11.58 -3.42
C ASP A 823 21.23 -10.75 -4.61
N ALA A 824 21.48 -9.44 -4.56
CA ALA A 824 21.01 -8.47 -5.54
C ALA A 824 21.49 -8.76 -6.98
N THR A 825 22.64 -9.41 -7.15
CA THR A 825 23.18 -9.79 -8.47
C THR A 825 22.29 -10.81 -9.19
N ASN A 826 21.42 -11.51 -8.47
CA ASN A 826 20.45 -12.45 -9.03
C ASN A 826 19.16 -11.81 -9.57
N ALA A 827 19.06 -10.49 -9.63
CA ALA A 827 17.85 -9.81 -10.10
C ALA A 827 17.49 -10.15 -11.56
N TYR A 828 18.50 -10.43 -12.40
CA TYR A 828 18.34 -10.60 -13.84
C TYR A 828 18.93 -11.93 -14.34
N THR A 829 18.42 -12.40 -15.47
CA THR A 829 19.01 -13.45 -16.30
C THR A 829 19.06 -12.90 -17.72
N ASN A 830 20.27 -12.54 -18.15
CA ASN A 830 20.52 -11.76 -19.37
C ASN A 830 19.72 -10.43 -19.36
N GLU A 831 18.96 -10.17 -20.42
CA GLU A 831 18.13 -8.96 -20.58
C GLU A 831 16.70 -9.13 -20.04
N THR A 832 16.46 -10.14 -19.21
CA THR A 832 15.15 -10.37 -18.57
C THR A 832 15.26 -10.51 -17.06
N MET A 833 14.19 -10.19 -16.34
CA MET A 833 14.12 -10.39 -14.90
C MET A 833 14.16 -11.89 -14.55
N LYS A 834 14.82 -12.25 -13.45
CA LYS A 834 14.83 -13.64 -12.95
C LYS A 834 13.44 -14.10 -12.53
N TYR A 835 12.71 -13.24 -11.81
CA TYR A 835 11.35 -13.49 -11.39
C TYR A 835 10.39 -12.81 -12.34
N LYS A 836 9.71 -13.61 -13.16
CA LYS A 836 8.84 -13.14 -14.23
C LYS A 836 7.37 -13.22 -13.83
N TRP A 837 6.58 -12.28 -14.32
CA TRP A 837 5.14 -12.47 -14.41
C TRP A 837 4.82 -13.47 -15.52
N THR A 838 3.93 -14.44 -15.24
CA THR A 838 3.69 -15.56 -16.17
C THR A 838 2.29 -15.58 -16.77
N LYS A 839 1.28 -15.00 -16.12
CA LYS A 839 -0.06 -14.89 -16.68
C LYS A 839 -0.05 -13.92 -17.87
N PRO A 840 -0.87 -14.14 -18.92
CA PRO A 840 -0.96 -13.19 -20.03
C PRO A 840 -1.45 -11.84 -19.55
N LEU A 841 -1.00 -10.76 -20.20
CA LEU A 841 -1.64 -9.46 -20.02
C LEU A 841 -3.02 -9.47 -20.68
N ALA A 842 -3.98 -8.87 -19.99
CA ALA A 842 -5.34 -8.70 -20.47
C ALA A 842 -5.50 -7.31 -21.10
N ILE A 843 -5.47 -7.27 -22.43
CA ILE A 843 -6.02 -6.17 -23.22
C ILE A 843 -7.54 -6.13 -23.03
N TRP A 844 -8.18 -7.30 -23.06
CA TRP A 844 -9.54 -7.53 -22.61
C TRP A 844 -9.56 -8.42 -21.37
N ASN A 845 -10.22 -8.00 -20.30
CA ASN A 845 -10.42 -8.80 -19.10
C ASN A 845 -11.84 -9.40 -19.11
N GLU A 846 -11.97 -10.69 -19.39
CA GLU A 846 -13.27 -11.39 -19.48
C GLU A 846 -14.09 -11.31 -18.19
N LYS A 847 -13.45 -11.46 -17.02
CA LYS A 847 -14.14 -11.41 -15.72
C LYS A 847 -14.78 -10.04 -15.47
N LEU A 848 -14.11 -8.96 -15.88
CA LEU A 848 -14.68 -7.61 -15.88
C LEU A 848 -15.78 -7.49 -16.94
N GLY A 849 -15.46 -7.85 -18.19
CA GLY A 849 -16.34 -7.70 -19.34
C GLY A 849 -17.64 -8.49 -19.25
N THR A 850 -17.75 -9.50 -18.38
CA THR A 850 -18.96 -10.29 -18.11
C THR A 850 -19.65 -9.93 -16.79
N SER A 851 -19.08 -9.00 -16.02
CA SER A 851 -19.66 -8.51 -14.76
C SER A 851 -20.57 -7.30 -15.02
N ARG A 852 -21.51 -7.07 -14.10
CA ARG A 852 -22.47 -5.96 -14.14
C ARG A 852 -22.42 -5.11 -12.88
N ASN A 853 -22.73 -3.83 -13.01
CA ASN A 853 -23.05 -2.96 -11.89
C ASN A 853 -24.43 -3.37 -11.34
N THR A 854 -24.55 -3.62 -10.04
CA THR A 854 -25.80 -4.13 -9.45
C THR A 854 -26.79 -3.04 -9.05
N ILE A 855 -26.41 -1.77 -9.16
CA ILE A 855 -27.32 -0.64 -9.02
C ILE A 855 -27.94 -0.33 -10.39
N SER A 856 -27.12 -0.10 -11.43
CA SER A 856 -27.63 0.27 -12.76
C SER A 856 -28.05 -0.92 -13.63
N GLY A 857 -27.52 -2.12 -13.37
CA GLY A 857 -27.70 -3.31 -14.24
C GLY A 857 -26.80 -3.34 -15.48
N GLU A 858 -26.04 -2.26 -15.74
CA GLU A 858 -25.16 -2.12 -16.90
C GLU A 858 -23.96 -3.06 -16.82
N GLN A 859 -23.53 -3.56 -17.99
CA GLN A 859 -22.35 -4.39 -18.12
C GLN A 859 -21.08 -3.54 -18.15
N TYR A 860 -20.03 -3.97 -17.45
CA TYR A 860 -18.75 -3.27 -17.48
C TYR A 860 -18.02 -3.51 -18.81
N MET A 861 -17.26 -2.52 -19.26
CA MET A 861 -16.37 -2.69 -20.40
C MET A 861 -15.11 -3.46 -19.99
N GLY A 862 -14.75 -4.51 -20.73
CA GLY A 862 -13.62 -5.39 -20.43
C GLY A 862 -12.23 -4.80 -20.74
N CYS A 863 -12.15 -3.62 -21.35
CA CYS A 863 -10.91 -2.93 -21.70
C CYS A 863 -10.94 -1.47 -21.23
N PRO A 864 -9.81 -0.73 -21.30
CA PRO A 864 -9.76 0.70 -21.04
C PRO A 864 -10.85 1.52 -21.77
N THR A 865 -11.57 2.35 -21.02
CA THR A 865 -12.66 3.20 -21.53
C THR A 865 -12.71 4.52 -20.78
N TRP A 866 -13.04 5.60 -21.49
CA TRP A 866 -13.29 6.91 -20.89
C TRP A 866 -14.67 6.93 -20.24
N TYR A 867 -14.69 7.12 -18.93
CA TYR A 867 -15.90 7.46 -18.19
C TYR A 867 -15.66 8.75 -17.41
N PRO A 868 -16.59 9.72 -17.45
CA PRO A 868 -16.58 10.79 -16.47
C PRO A 868 -16.78 10.21 -15.06
N GLN A 869 -16.51 11.00 -14.03
CA GLN A 869 -16.88 10.64 -12.67
C GLN A 869 -18.39 10.43 -12.58
N LYS A 870 -18.82 9.36 -11.89
CA LYS A 870 -20.23 8.97 -11.72
C LYS A 870 -20.54 8.64 -10.27
N LEU A 871 -21.83 8.71 -9.93
CA LEU A 871 -22.43 8.15 -8.72
C LEU A 871 -22.66 6.64 -8.89
N ALA A 872 -23.06 5.94 -7.83
CA ALA A 872 -23.23 4.48 -7.85
C ALA A 872 -24.29 3.99 -8.86
N ASP A 873 -25.33 4.79 -9.10
CA ASP A 873 -26.41 4.52 -10.07
C ASP A 873 -26.05 4.81 -11.53
N GLY A 874 -24.87 5.41 -11.78
CA GLY A 874 -24.40 5.79 -13.10
C GLY A 874 -24.58 7.27 -13.46
N THR A 875 -25.27 8.05 -12.63
CA THR A 875 -25.48 9.49 -12.82
C THR A 875 -24.12 10.21 -12.86
N PRO A 876 -23.81 11.02 -13.89
CA PRO A 876 -22.58 11.82 -13.92
C PRO A 876 -22.45 12.75 -12.71
N LEU A 877 -21.28 12.80 -12.10
CA LEU A 877 -21.04 13.61 -10.89
C LEU A 877 -21.29 15.10 -11.13
N ALA A 878 -20.97 15.59 -12.33
CA ALA A 878 -21.16 16.98 -12.73
C ALA A 878 -22.63 17.36 -12.97
N GLU A 879 -23.52 16.39 -13.17
CA GLU A 879 -24.96 16.63 -13.25
C GLU A 879 -25.53 16.88 -11.85
N GLN A 880 -25.11 16.08 -10.87
CA GLN A 880 -25.51 16.23 -9.48
C GLN A 880 -24.85 17.43 -8.78
N PHE A 881 -23.60 17.74 -9.14
CA PHE A 881 -22.82 18.84 -8.58
C PHE A 881 -22.22 19.68 -9.70
N PRO A 882 -23.00 20.62 -10.28
CA PRO A 882 -22.56 21.43 -11.42
C PRO A 882 -21.36 22.32 -11.09
N VAL A 883 -20.44 22.46 -12.04
CA VAL A 883 -19.22 23.29 -11.91
C VAL A 883 -19.56 24.77 -11.67
N THR A 884 -20.72 25.23 -12.14
CA THR A 884 -21.20 26.60 -11.89
C THR A 884 -21.49 26.87 -10.41
N GLU A 885 -21.84 25.84 -9.63
CA GLU A 885 -22.08 25.92 -8.18
C GLU A 885 -20.86 25.47 -7.37
N TRP A 886 -20.11 24.49 -7.89
CA TRP A 886 -18.94 23.88 -7.26
C TRP A 886 -17.70 24.00 -8.17
N PRO A 887 -17.12 25.21 -8.31
CA PRO A 887 -16.10 25.49 -9.32
C PRO A 887 -14.73 24.88 -9.00
N PHE A 888 -14.51 24.38 -7.79
CA PHE A 888 -13.24 23.78 -7.38
C PHE A 888 -13.34 22.27 -7.25
N THR A 889 -12.19 21.61 -7.41
CA THR A 889 -12.04 20.20 -7.09
C THR A 889 -10.96 19.98 -6.03
N LEU A 890 -11.15 18.97 -5.19
CA LEU A 890 -10.18 18.62 -4.16
C LEU A 890 -9.15 17.61 -4.70
N THR A 891 -7.88 17.81 -4.39
CA THR A 891 -6.84 16.81 -4.59
C THR A 891 -6.02 16.60 -3.32
N ASN A 892 -5.55 15.38 -3.09
CA ASN A 892 -4.67 15.08 -1.97
C ASN A 892 -3.34 14.48 -2.42
N PHE A 893 -2.27 14.77 -1.69
CA PHE A 893 -0.96 14.14 -1.88
C PHE A 893 -0.41 13.60 -0.55
N LYS A 894 0.61 12.73 -0.62
CA LYS A 894 1.23 12.13 0.57
C LYS A 894 2.37 13.02 1.06
N SER A 895 2.48 13.17 2.39
CA SER A 895 3.64 13.80 2.99
C SER A 895 4.91 12.94 2.85
N ASN A 896 6.04 13.60 2.64
CA ASN A 896 7.37 12.99 2.75
C ASN A 896 7.85 12.88 4.21
N ILE A 897 7.29 13.69 5.11
CA ILE A 897 7.69 13.80 6.52
C ILE A 897 6.64 13.16 7.43
N HIS A 898 5.37 13.26 7.08
CA HIS A 898 4.27 12.75 7.90
C HIS A 898 3.56 11.49 7.35
N SER A 899 2.92 10.78 8.27
CA SER A 899 1.95 9.71 8.08
C SER A 899 0.87 9.89 9.16
N ALA A 900 -0.23 9.15 9.06
CA ALA A 900 -1.34 9.26 10.03
C ALA A 900 -0.97 8.99 11.50
N VAL A 901 0.21 8.41 11.79
CA VAL A 901 0.66 8.15 13.16
C VAL A 901 1.91 8.95 13.54
N SER A 902 2.61 9.53 12.58
CA SER A 902 3.90 10.19 12.84
C SER A 902 3.77 11.60 13.40
N ASN A 903 2.57 12.18 13.35
CA ASN A 903 2.25 13.46 14.00
C ASN A 903 2.49 13.41 15.53
N LEU A 904 2.54 12.21 16.13
CA LEU A 904 2.95 12.04 17.52
C LEU A 904 4.44 12.36 17.79
N SER A 905 5.30 12.49 16.78
CA SER A 905 6.72 12.82 16.95
C SER A 905 6.93 14.33 17.06
N PRO A 906 7.36 14.86 18.22
CA PRO A 906 7.66 16.28 18.38
C PRO A 906 8.71 16.78 17.38
N ARG A 907 9.67 15.92 16.99
CA ARG A 907 10.70 16.29 16.02
C ARG A 907 10.13 16.48 14.62
N LEU A 908 9.24 15.61 14.16
CA LEU A 908 8.62 15.77 12.84
C LEU A 908 7.71 17.00 12.82
N GLU A 909 6.96 17.23 13.89
CA GLU A 909 6.18 18.47 14.09
C GLU A 909 7.06 19.72 14.10
N SER A 910 8.27 19.68 14.69
CA SER A 910 9.20 20.82 14.68
C SER A 910 9.72 21.15 13.27
N ILE A 911 9.77 20.17 12.37
CA ILE A 911 10.18 20.37 10.97
C ILE A 911 8.99 20.82 10.12
N LYS A 912 7.82 20.23 10.34
CA LYS A 912 6.60 20.51 9.57
C LYS A 912 5.35 20.29 10.42
N GLY A 913 4.99 21.29 11.24
CA GLY A 913 3.83 21.23 12.14
C GLY A 913 2.60 22.01 11.66
N VAL A 914 2.63 22.58 10.46
CA VAL A 914 1.50 23.29 9.85
C VAL A 914 1.18 22.62 8.51
N ASN A 915 -0.11 22.42 8.22
CA ASN A 915 -0.61 21.82 6.99
C ASN A 915 -1.57 22.77 6.26
N PRO A 916 -1.03 23.73 5.49
CA PRO A 916 -1.85 24.63 4.69
C PRO A 916 -2.41 23.92 3.44
N VAL A 917 -3.51 24.45 2.92
CA VAL A 917 -4.09 24.02 1.64
C VAL A 917 -3.49 24.83 0.51
N TYR A 918 -3.06 24.13 -0.54
CA TYR A 918 -2.48 24.74 -1.72
C TYR A 918 -3.58 25.30 -2.62
N ILE A 919 -3.40 26.54 -3.07
CA ILE A 919 -4.31 27.24 -4.00
C ILE A 919 -3.49 27.94 -5.08
N HIS A 920 -3.99 27.92 -6.32
CA HIS A 920 -3.33 28.58 -7.45
C HIS A 920 -3.42 30.12 -7.33
N PRO A 921 -2.41 30.90 -7.79
CA PRO A 921 -2.42 32.36 -7.62
C PRO A 921 -3.61 33.08 -8.25
N GLN A 922 -4.09 32.60 -9.40
CA GLN A 922 -5.25 33.21 -10.07
C GLN A 922 -6.55 32.98 -9.29
N ASP A 923 -6.73 31.77 -8.73
CA ASP A 923 -7.91 31.44 -7.93
C ASP A 923 -7.88 32.21 -6.61
N ALA A 924 -6.72 32.27 -5.96
CA ALA A 924 -6.51 33.03 -4.73
C ALA A 924 -6.78 34.53 -4.95
N SER A 925 -6.26 35.11 -6.04
CA SER A 925 -6.51 36.50 -6.41
C SER A 925 -8.00 36.78 -6.63
N SER A 926 -8.69 35.89 -7.37
CA SER A 926 -10.13 36.01 -7.65
C SER A 926 -10.98 35.92 -6.39
N ALA A 927 -10.55 35.13 -5.40
CA ALA A 927 -11.22 34.98 -4.11
C ALA A 927 -10.73 35.98 -3.03
N GLY A 928 -9.76 36.85 -3.34
CA GLY A 928 -9.18 37.78 -2.38
C GLY A 928 -8.36 37.14 -1.26
N ILE A 929 -7.87 35.92 -1.45
CA ILE A 929 -7.12 35.10 -0.48
C ILE A 929 -5.61 35.29 -0.68
N LYS A 930 -4.85 35.42 0.41
CA LYS A 930 -3.38 35.47 0.41
C LYS A 930 -2.78 34.31 1.21
N THR A 931 -1.52 33.98 0.96
CA THR A 931 -0.79 33.02 1.80
C THR A 931 -0.83 33.47 3.26
N GLY A 932 -1.21 32.57 4.15
CA GLY A 932 -1.39 32.84 5.58
C GLY A 932 -2.81 33.27 5.97
N ASP A 933 -3.69 33.58 5.02
CA ASP A 933 -5.11 33.80 5.34
C ASP A 933 -5.78 32.45 5.70
N VAL A 934 -6.74 32.50 6.63
CA VAL A 934 -7.67 31.38 6.84
C VAL A 934 -8.87 31.57 5.92
N PHE A 935 -9.29 30.51 5.24
CA PHE A 935 -10.43 30.53 4.34
C PHE A 935 -11.30 29.28 4.52
N ALA A 936 -12.57 29.39 4.16
CA ALA A 936 -13.53 28.30 4.24
C ALA A 936 -13.51 27.49 2.94
N ILE A 937 -13.59 26.16 3.07
CA ILE A 937 -13.73 25.21 1.98
C ILE A 937 -15.00 24.42 2.26
N GLU A 938 -15.97 24.52 1.36
CA GLU A 938 -17.25 23.85 1.46
C GLU A 938 -17.37 22.79 0.36
N THR A 939 -17.81 21.59 0.74
CA THR A 939 -18.25 20.52 -0.15
C THR A 939 -19.74 20.29 0.06
N PRO A 940 -20.44 19.58 -0.85
CA PRO A 940 -21.87 19.31 -0.68
C PRO A 940 -22.29 18.67 0.65
N SER A 941 -21.36 18.04 1.38
CA SER A 941 -21.66 17.34 2.63
C SER A 941 -21.10 18.00 3.88
N SER A 942 -20.17 18.96 3.77
CA SER A 942 -19.46 19.50 4.94
C SER A 942 -18.69 20.79 4.62
N THR A 943 -18.23 21.48 5.65
CA THR A 943 -17.39 22.68 5.54
C THR A 943 -16.19 22.56 6.48
N THR A 944 -15.05 23.08 6.07
CA THR A 944 -13.86 23.20 6.92
C THR A 944 -13.14 24.53 6.71
N HIS A 945 -12.24 24.87 7.62
CA HIS A 945 -11.39 26.06 7.55
C HIS A 945 -9.94 25.64 7.41
N ALA A 946 -9.20 26.30 6.51
CA ALA A 946 -7.82 25.96 6.24
C ALA A 946 -6.96 27.22 6.10
N LEU A 947 -5.69 27.08 6.46
CA LEU A 947 -4.66 28.07 6.15
C LEU A 947 -4.31 28.00 4.66
N ALA A 948 -4.30 29.13 3.96
CA ALA A 948 -3.96 29.18 2.55
C ALA A 948 -2.44 29.20 2.31
N MET A 949 -2.00 28.47 1.30
CA MET A 949 -0.66 28.59 0.71
C MET A 949 -0.81 28.77 -0.80
N VAL A 950 -0.54 29.98 -1.27
CA VAL A 950 -0.65 30.35 -2.68
C VAL A 950 0.62 29.92 -3.43
N ILE A 951 0.50 29.01 -4.40
CA ILE A 951 1.64 28.45 -5.15
C ILE A 951 1.28 28.16 -6.62
N ASP A 952 2.25 28.34 -7.53
CA ASP A 952 2.09 27.95 -8.96
C ASP A 952 2.05 26.42 -9.17
N GLY A 953 2.56 25.66 -8.19
CA GLY A 953 2.65 24.20 -8.22
C GLY A 953 1.32 23.46 -8.05
N ILE A 954 0.20 24.05 -8.44
CA ILE A 954 -1.12 23.42 -8.42
C ILE A 954 -1.97 23.90 -9.60
N LYS A 955 -2.72 23.00 -10.22
CA LYS A 955 -3.61 23.33 -11.32
C LYS A 955 -4.72 24.28 -10.86
N GLN A 956 -5.00 25.30 -11.67
CA GLN A 956 -6.14 26.19 -11.48
C GLN A 956 -7.46 25.41 -11.34
N GLY A 957 -8.36 25.87 -10.47
CA GLY A 957 -9.60 25.19 -10.11
C GLY A 957 -9.42 23.97 -9.20
N THR A 958 -8.23 23.77 -8.64
CA THR A 958 -7.92 22.61 -7.76
C THR A 958 -7.31 23.06 -6.42
N LEU A 959 -7.74 22.43 -5.32
CA LEU A 959 -7.21 22.65 -3.97
C LEU A 959 -6.39 21.45 -3.49
N GLY A 960 -5.17 21.68 -3.02
CA GLY A 960 -4.21 20.63 -2.69
C GLY A 960 -4.06 20.38 -1.19
N PHE A 961 -4.33 19.15 -0.75
CA PHE A 961 -4.30 18.74 0.65
C PHE A 961 -3.18 17.74 0.91
N GLU A 962 -2.34 18.02 1.90
CA GLU A 962 -1.37 17.04 2.36
C GLU A 962 -2.00 16.08 3.37
N HIS A 963 -1.79 14.78 3.15
CA HIS A 963 -2.31 13.75 4.03
C HIS A 963 -1.34 13.43 5.19
N GLY A 964 -1.89 13.16 6.37
CA GLY A 964 -1.15 12.86 7.61
C GLY A 964 -1.38 13.86 8.75
N PHE A 965 -2.31 14.81 8.57
CA PHE A 965 -2.67 15.85 9.51
C PHE A 965 -4.18 15.88 9.77
N GLY A 966 -4.65 16.84 10.57
CA GLY A 966 -6.06 17.06 10.87
C GLY A 966 -6.65 16.02 11.81
N HIS A 967 -5.84 15.56 12.77
CA HIS A 967 -6.31 14.67 13.82
C HIS A 967 -7.17 15.45 14.83
N LYS A 968 -8.14 14.77 15.42
CA LYS A 968 -8.98 15.26 16.54
C LYS A 968 -8.64 14.55 17.86
N GLU A 969 -7.95 13.42 17.76
CA GLU A 969 -7.42 12.63 18.87
C GLU A 969 -5.89 12.56 18.79
N LEU A 970 -5.22 11.50 19.27
CA LEU A 970 -3.74 11.41 19.25
C LEU A 970 -3.04 12.59 19.98
N GLY A 971 -3.61 13.00 21.11
CA GLY A 971 -3.09 14.09 21.94
C GLY A 971 -3.62 15.49 21.61
N GLU A 972 -4.45 15.63 20.57
CA GLU A 972 -5.17 16.88 20.26
C GLU A 972 -6.30 17.15 21.26
N ARG A 973 -6.88 16.09 21.83
CA ARG A 973 -7.88 16.14 22.90
C ARG A 973 -7.36 15.38 24.12
N ALA A 974 -7.62 15.92 25.31
CA ALA A 974 -7.36 15.22 26.57
C ALA A 974 -8.42 14.16 26.86
N HIS A 975 -7.97 13.00 27.32
CA HIS A 975 -8.81 11.95 27.90
C HIS A 975 -8.57 11.84 29.41
N TRP A 976 -9.60 11.48 30.16
CA TRP A 976 -9.52 11.09 31.56
C TRP A 976 -9.27 9.59 31.66
N ILE A 977 -8.25 9.19 32.42
CA ILE A 977 -7.89 7.81 32.72
C ILE A 977 -7.81 7.68 34.24
N GLY A 978 -8.83 7.08 34.84
CA GLY A 978 -9.11 7.21 36.28
C GLY A 978 -9.20 8.68 36.65
N ASP A 979 -8.47 9.08 37.69
CA ASP A 979 -8.41 10.46 38.17
C ASP A 979 -7.38 11.34 37.41
N THR A 980 -6.66 10.77 36.43
CA THR A 980 -5.59 11.48 35.72
C THR A 980 -6.05 11.92 34.32
N GLN A 981 -5.76 13.16 33.97
CA GLN A 981 -6.00 13.66 32.61
C GLN A 981 -4.74 13.52 31.75
N GLN A 982 -4.87 12.95 30.55
CA GLN A 982 -3.79 12.97 29.56
C GLN A 982 -3.41 14.42 29.21
N PRO A 983 -2.11 14.71 28.96
CA PRO A 983 -1.73 16.02 28.48
C PRO A 983 -2.37 16.32 27.12
N VAL A 984 -2.44 17.60 26.76
CA VAL A 984 -2.81 18.07 25.42
C VAL A 984 -1.57 18.65 24.77
N LYS A 985 -1.42 18.47 23.46
CA LYS A 985 -0.33 19.10 22.70
C LYS A 985 -0.35 20.62 22.90
N MET A 986 0.82 21.19 23.25
CA MET A 986 0.96 22.62 23.56
C MET A 986 0.71 23.56 22.37
N LYS A 987 0.80 23.06 21.12
CA LYS A 987 0.39 23.78 19.91
C LYS A 987 -0.80 23.05 19.31
N SER A 988 -1.97 23.66 19.43
CA SER A 988 -3.20 23.25 18.74
C SER A 988 -3.31 24.05 17.42
N ASN A 989 -3.54 23.33 16.32
CA ASN A 989 -3.78 23.77 14.91
C ASN A 989 -2.57 24.31 14.11
N ASP A 990 -2.46 24.17 12.77
CA ASP A 990 -3.50 24.19 11.73
C ASP A 990 -3.27 23.13 10.64
N GLY A 991 -4.06 22.05 10.65
CA GLY A 991 -4.04 21.10 9.56
C GLY A 991 -5.41 20.52 9.29
N VAL A 992 -5.75 20.36 8.02
CA VAL A 992 -7.04 19.81 7.61
C VAL A 992 -6.90 18.36 7.17
N ASN A 993 -7.81 17.53 7.63
CA ASN A 993 -8.01 16.21 7.06
C ASN A 993 -9.04 16.32 5.94
N ILE A 994 -8.61 16.12 4.69
CA ILE A 994 -9.52 16.10 3.52
C ILE A 994 -10.68 15.11 3.69
N ASN A 995 -10.51 14.04 4.48
CA ASN A 995 -11.55 13.04 4.66
C ASN A 995 -12.76 13.57 5.43
N ASP A 996 -12.60 14.61 6.25
CA ASP A 996 -13.69 15.20 7.05
C ASP A 996 -14.72 15.93 6.17
N ILE A 997 -14.31 16.32 4.96
CA ILE A 997 -15.15 16.97 3.95
C ILE A 997 -15.46 16.05 2.76
N GLY A 998 -15.31 14.73 2.93
CA GLY A 998 -15.73 13.73 1.95
C GLY A 998 -17.25 13.68 1.75
N LEU A 999 -17.68 13.11 0.61
CA LEU A 999 -19.08 13.10 0.20
C LEU A 999 -19.81 11.80 0.53
N ILE A 1000 -21.12 11.92 0.70
CA ILE A 1000 -22.08 10.82 0.73
C ILE A 1000 -22.73 10.72 -0.65
N ASP A 1001 -22.90 9.50 -1.17
CA ASP A 1001 -23.61 9.28 -2.43
C ASP A 1001 -25.13 9.39 -2.18
N PRO A 1002 -25.82 10.40 -2.76
CA PRO A 1002 -27.24 10.62 -2.51
C PRO A 1002 -28.15 9.61 -3.21
N THR A 1003 -27.64 8.83 -4.16
CA THR A 1003 -28.44 7.90 -4.99
C THR A 1003 -28.61 6.52 -4.34
N ARG A 1004 -27.86 6.24 -3.29
CA ARG A 1004 -27.87 4.95 -2.59
C ARG A 1004 -28.97 4.90 -1.53
N GLU A 1005 -29.86 3.91 -1.61
CA GLU A 1005 -30.82 3.59 -0.54
C GLU A 1005 -30.09 3.27 0.77
N GLY A 1006 -29.14 2.32 0.74
CA GLY A 1006 -28.17 2.13 1.81
C GLY A 1006 -27.12 3.24 1.76
N LYS A 1007 -27.41 4.40 2.39
CA LYS A 1007 -26.53 5.57 2.46
C LYS A 1007 -25.07 5.15 2.69
N GLY A 1008 -24.18 5.60 1.82
CA GLY A 1008 -22.77 5.23 1.84
C GLY A 1008 -21.89 6.40 1.40
N VAL A 1009 -20.61 6.34 1.76
CA VAL A 1009 -19.62 7.31 1.28
C VAL A 1009 -19.46 7.20 -0.24
N MET A 1010 -18.88 8.22 -0.86
CA MET A 1010 -18.58 8.25 -2.29
C MET A 1010 -17.50 7.21 -2.65
N LEU A 1011 -17.79 6.32 -3.60
CA LEU A 1011 -16.91 5.22 -3.99
C LEU A 1011 -16.70 5.14 -5.51
N ASP A 1012 -15.66 4.43 -5.90
CA ASP A 1012 -15.51 3.90 -7.25
C ASP A 1012 -16.67 2.95 -7.57
N TRP A 1013 -17.42 3.26 -8.63
CA TRP A 1013 -18.66 2.55 -8.97
C TRP A 1013 -18.42 1.13 -9.50
N VAL A 1014 -17.18 0.76 -9.85
CA VAL A 1014 -16.81 -0.58 -10.33
C VAL A 1014 -16.31 -1.45 -9.18
N VAL A 1015 -15.44 -0.91 -8.32
CA VAL A 1015 -14.69 -1.72 -7.34
C VAL A 1015 -14.89 -1.32 -5.88
N GLY A 1016 -15.61 -0.23 -5.60
CA GLY A 1016 -15.94 0.18 -4.22
C GLY A 1016 -14.76 0.76 -3.44
N ALA A 1017 -13.72 1.24 -4.14
CA ALA A 1017 -12.62 1.98 -3.53
C ALA A 1017 -13.08 3.38 -3.11
N ALA A 1018 -12.52 3.95 -2.04
CA ALA A 1018 -12.91 5.29 -1.61
C ALA A 1018 -12.56 6.36 -2.65
N ALA A 1019 -13.51 7.24 -2.96
CA ALA A 1019 -13.27 8.46 -3.71
C ALA A 1019 -12.89 9.59 -2.73
N ARG A 1020 -11.67 10.12 -2.89
CA ARG A 1020 -11.11 11.23 -2.10
C ARG A 1020 -10.67 12.40 -2.99
N GLN A 1021 -10.43 12.11 -4.26
CA GLN A 1021 -9.87 13.01 -5.25
C GLN A 1021 -10.96 13.47 -6.20
N ALA A 1022 -10.80 14.66 -6.78
CA ALA A 1022 -11.73 15.28 -7.71
C ALA A 1022 -13.15 15.46 -7.15
N LEU A 1023 -13.26 15.67 -5.83
CA LEU A 1023 -14.54 15.98 -5.18
C LEU A 1023 -14.90 17.46 -5.40
N PRO A 1024 -16.16 17.79 -5.70
CA PRO A 1024 -16.62 19.17 -5.90
C PRO A 1024 -16.54 20.00 -4.63
N ALA A 1025 -16.12 21.25 -4.78
CA ALA A 1025 -15.95 22.20 -3.68
C ALA A 1025 -16.13 23.65 -4.12
N LYS A 1026 -16.30 24.54 -3.15
CA LYS A 1026 -16.28 26.00 -3.29
C LYS A 1026 -15.53 26.63 -2.12
N ILE A 1027 -15.06 27.86 -2.30
CA ILE A 1027 -14.22 28.57 -1.33
C ILE A 1027 -14.77 29.95 -1.00
N TYR A 1028 -14.53 30.39 0.23
CA TYR A 1028 -14.88 31.73 0.69
C TYR A 1028 -13.81 32.28 1.61
N LYS A 1029 -13.54 33.58 1.51
CA LYS A 1029 -12.72 34.26 2.53
C LYS A 1029 -13.52 34.41 3.82
N VAL A 1030 -12.88 34.11 4.94
CA VAL A 1030 -13.46 34.20 6.30
C VAL A 1030 -13.26 35.59 6.87
#